data_AF-A0A936I206-F1
#
_entry.id   AF-A0A936I206-F1
#
_cell.length_a   1.000
_cell.length_b   1.000
_cell.length_c   1.000
_cell.angle_alpha   90.00
_cell.angle_beta   90.00
_cell.angle_gamma   90.00
#
_symmetry.space_group_name_H-M   'P 1'
#
loop_
_entity.id
_entity.type
_entity.pdbx_description
1 polymer ?
#
loop_
_entity_poly.entity_id
_entity_poly.type
_entity_poly.pdbx_seq_one_letter_code
_entity_poly.pdbx_strand_id
1 'polypeptide(L)'
;MHQSAGSSSDLSFNLELLGLDASPSLFRGPYLQASTPTSIVVKWKTDVPTDSRVRYGSAVGALDLSSALAAQVIEHEVKLTGLQPNTTYFYAIGTTTEDLAGDAPTYFFRTHPPGGSVSPLRIWAIGDAGTAYINQAHVRDAYTNFITTGRKADVWLMLGDNAYNHGRECEYQQGVFQSMYEGILRNTPLFPCIGNHDYYSGANGNTNTGTYYTLFAPPKLGEGGGVPSNTEAYYSYDYGNVHFISLDSYGVSRSVTGAMATWLTNDIAQAQANRQWIIVYWHHPPYTKGSHDSDDSGDSGGILFDMRQNIVPIIESHGVDLVLCGHSHSYERSFLINGHYGVSSTFNAASMKLNGTPGQLDGVGAYTKPGMVTPNMGTVYAVCGVSGKKDATGTFNHPAMYFSSGAYWGSMVIDVLGNTLSGKFLNDQGQVIDHFDIRKAFGPVKVELKAFLEGPFDPIEGRMRDDLRLAGMIPITSPYPSVFPHLGEAPAGAIAPALLTDTGANAIVDWVFVELRDRFVPSQIVAAKAALIQRDGDVVDVDGTSPVQFALPPENYHVALRHRNHLGIMTAEAIALSGTPAAIDLTSPSTATFGTEARKDINGVHLLWAGNILQDQMLKYAGGHNDRDPILVRVGGFTPNNTEVLYCNEDGNLDGVVKYAGVRNDRDPILVNIGGITPNNTRQEQLP
;
A
#
# COMPACT_ATOMS: atom_id res chain seq x y z
N MET A 1 62.52 16.50 -11.28
CA MET A 1 63.39 15.78 -12.24
C MET A 1 64.54 16.69 -12.61
N HIS A 2 65.79 16.26 -12.39
CA HIS A 2 66.97 16.93 -12.97
C HIS A 2 67.65 15.90 -13.86
N GLN A 3 67.71 16.17 -15.15
CA GLN A 3 68.45 15.36 -16.11
C GLN A 3 69.53 16.27 -16.69
N SER A 4 70.79 16.01 -16.35
CA SER A 4 71.92 16.80 -16.85
C SER A 4 72.78 16.06 -17.87
N ALA A 5 72.67 14.72 -17.98
CA ALA A 5 73.34 13.93 -19.03
C ALA A 5 72.74 12.53 -19.23
N GLY A 6 73.04 11.93 -20.39
CA GLY A 6 72.50 10.65 -20.86
C GLY A 6 72.99 9.38 -20.16
N SER A 7 73.73 9.47 -19.05
CA SER A 7 74.28 8.33 -18.28
C SER A 7 73.99 8.40 -16.78
N SER A 8 73.00 9.19 -16.35
CA SER A 8 72.66 9.32 -14.93
C SER A 8 71.96 8.06 -14.41
N SER A 9 72.54 7.42 -13.39
CA SER A 9 71.99 6.24 -12.70
C SER A 9 70.98 6.65 -11.63
N ASP A 10 69.70 6.48 -11.93
CA ASP A 10 68.59 6.33 -10.98
C ASP A 10 67.66 7.56 -10.87
N LEU A 11 66.53 7.42 -11.55
CA LEU A 11 65.24 7.88 -11.05
C LEU A 11 64.79 6.86 -10.01
N SER A 12 64.89 7.19 -8.72
CA SER A 12 64.17 6.45 -7.69
C SER A 12 62.82 7.12 -7.45
N PHE A 13 61.76 6.33 -7.51
CA PHE A 13 60.46 6.68 -6.94
C PHE A 13 60.33 5.87 -5.65
N ASN A 14 60.08 6.56 -4.55
CA ASN A 14 59.68 5.92 -3.30
C ASN A 14 58.29 5.33 -3.55
N LEU A 15 58.22 3.99 -3.58
CA LEU A 15 56.96 3.26 -3.58
C LEU A 15 56.75 2.78 -2.16
N GLU A 16 55.77 3.37 -1.48
CA GLU A 16 55.30 2.88 -0.19
C GLU A 16 54.17 1.89 -0.45
N LEU A 17 54.39 0.63 -0.05
CA LEU A 17 53.32 -0.36 0.03
C LEU A 17 52.67 -0.18 1.40
N LEU A 18 51.61 0.62 1.48
CA LEU A 18 50.74 0.63 2.65
C LEU A 18 49.98 -0.70 2.66
N GLY A 19 50.31 -1.60 3.59
CA GLY A 19 49.46 -2.75 3.88
C GLY A 19 48.08 -2.25 4.28
N LEU A 20 47.03 -2.79 3.66
CA LEU A 20 45.62 -2.58 4.03
C LEU A 20 45.30 -3.31 5.37
N ASP A 21 46.14 -3.14 6.39
CA ASP A 21 45.94 -3.74 7.72
C ASP A 21 44.90 -2.96 8.55
N ALA A 22 44.24 -1.95 7.98
CA ALA A 22 43.07 -1.33 8.56
C ALA A 22 41.84 -2.16 8.20
N SER A 23 41.15 -2.73 9.20
CA SER A 23 39.79 -3.23 9.01
C SER A 23 38.95 -2.13 8.37
N PRO A 24 38.30 -2.40 7.22
CA PRO A 24 37.52 -1.39 6.51
C PRO A 24 36.44 -0.80 7.41
N SER A 25 36.22 0.51 7.30
CA SER A 25 35.18 1.22 8.05
C SER A 25 34.14 1.83 7.11
N LEU A 26 32.92 2.03 7.62
CA LEU A 26 31.85 2.66 6.85
C LEU A 26 32.02 4.18 6.83
N PHE A 27 32.29 4.73 5.65
CA PHE A 27 32.18 6.17 5.41
C PHE A 27 30.72 6.61 5.24
N ARG A 28 29.90 5.75 4.61
CA ARG A 28 28.45 5.94 4.43
C ARG A 28 27.74 4.64 4.77
N GLY A 29 26.76 4.70 5.67
CA GLY A 29 25.92 3.56 6.03
C GLY A 29 25.04 3.07 4.88
N PRO A 30 24.36 1.93 5.06
CA PRO A 30 23.52 1.36 4.02
C PRO A 30 22.29 2.21 3.73
N TYR A 31 21.93 2.29 2.46
CA TYR A 31 20.69 2.88 1.99
C TYR A 31 20.08 2.05 0.85
N LEU A 32 18.75 2.13 0.76
CA LEU A 32 17.93 1.22 -0.05
C LEU A 32 17.43 1.93 -1.32
N GLN A 33 17.65 1.31 -2.47
CA GLN A 33 17.35 1.84 -3.80
C GLN A 33 16.63 0.79 -4.65
N ALA A 34 15.91 1.24 -5.69
CA ALA A 34 15.22 0.39 -6.67
C ALA A 34 14.51 -0.84 -6.06
N SER A 35 13.74 -0.64 -4.98
CA SER A 35 12.92 -1.70 -4.40
C SER A 35 11.78 -2.05 -5.36
N THR A 36 11.56 -3.35 -5.54
CA THR A 36 10.51 -3.93 -6.38
C THR A 36 9.83 -5.06 -5.62
N PRO A 37 8.83 -5.76 -6.20
CA PRO A 37 8.25 -6.93 -5.55
C PRO A 37 9.24 -8.08 -5.33
N THR A 38 10.30 -8.16 -6.14
CA THR A 38 11.20 -9.34 -6.14
C THR A 38 12.68 -8.99 -6.07
N SER A 39 13.02 -7.70 -5.94
CA SER A 39 14.40 -7.24 -5.85
C SER A 39 14.54 -5.95 -5.06
N ILE A 40 15.76 -5.66 -4.62
CA ILE A 40 16.15 -4.37 -4.04
C ILE A 40 17.65 -4.16 -4.25
N VAL A 41 18.09 -2.90 -4.31
CA VAL A 41 19.51 -2.52 -4.36
C VAL A 41 19.92 -1.95 -3.01
N VAL A 42 21.00 -2.49 -2.43
CA VAL A 42 21.60 -2.00 -1.19
C VAL A 42 22.93 -1.32 -1.54
N LYS A 43 23.08 -0.06 -1.16
CA LYS A 43 24.29 0.74 -1.41
C LYS A 43 24.92 1.21 -0.10
N TRP A 44 26.25 1.29 -0.06
CA TRP A 44 27.03 1.86 1.06
C TRP A 44 28.41 2.30 0.58
N LYS A 45 29.19 2.97 1.44
CA LYS A 45 30.56 3.39 1.09
C LYS A 45 31.55 3.04 2.20
N THR A 46 32.67 2.44 1.84
CA THR A 46 33.82 2.21 2.74
C THR A 46 34.92 3.26 2.56
N ASP A 47 35.81 3.36 3.53
CA ASP A 47 37.00 4.21 3.50
C ASP A 47 38.13 3.67 2.62
N VAL A 48 38.20 2.35 2.43
CA VAL A 48 39.16 1.65 1.57
C VAL A 48 38.47 0.67 0.61
N PRO A 49 39.06 0.35 -0.56
CA PRO A 49 38.47 -0.61 -1.49
C PRO A 49 38.32 -2.01 -0.86
N THR A 50 37.12 -2.59 -0.97
CA THR A 50 36.80 -3.95 -0.48
C THR A 50 35.91 -4.70 -1.45
N ASP A 51 35.79 -6.02 -1.31
CA ASP A 51 34.70 -6.75 -1.94
C ASP A 51 33.37 -6.45 -1.24
N SER A 52 32.25 -6.82 -1.87
CA SER A 52 30.92 -6.47 -1.36
C SER A 52 30.15 -7.74 -1.00
N ARG A 53 29.48 -7.75 0.16
CA ARG A 53 28.52 -8.78 0.53
C ARG A 53 27.31 -8.17 1.22
N VAL A 54 26.13 -8.69 0.89
CA VAL A 54 24.91 -8.51 1.66
C VAL A 54 24.40 -9.88 2.09
N ARG A 55 24.31 -10.11 3.41
CA ARG A 55 23.57 -11.26 3.98
C ARG A 55 22.14 -10.80 4.31
N TYR A 56 21.16 -11.66 4.11
CA TYR A 56 19.75 -11.33 4.37
C TYR A 56 18.91 -12.56 4.72
N GLY A 57 17.78 -12.34 5.40
CA GLY A 57 16.89 -13.42 5.83
C GLY A 57 15.62 -12.93 6.52
N SER A 58 14.78 -13.84 6.99
CA SER A 58 13.47 -13.53 7.55
C SER A 58 13.49 -13.02 8.99
N ALA A 59 14.61 -13.15 9.69
CA ALA A 59 14.76 -12.71 11.08
C ALA A 59 16.19 -12.26 11.40
N VAL A 60 16.32 -11.42 12.42
CA VAL A 60 17.61 -11.08 13.04
C VAL A 60 18.27 -12.35 13.60
N GLY A 61 19.56 -12.53 13.35
CA GLY A 61 20.35 -13.70 13.68
C GLY A 61 20.17 -14.89 12.71
N ALA A 62 19.27 -14.78 11.72
CA ALA A 62 18.96 -15.82 10.75
C ALA A 62 19.04 -15.26 9.31
N LEU A 63 20.22 -14.78 8.93
CA LEU A 63 20.50 -14.25 7.60
C LEU A 63 21.07 -15.35 6.69
N ASP A 64 20.21 -16.28 6.30
CA ASP A 64 20.57 -17.53 5.62
C ASP A 64 20.85 -17.38 4.10
N LEU A 65 20.58 -16.20 3.53
CA LEU A 65 20.82 -15.87 2.13
C LEU A 65 21.96 -14.85 2.01
N SER A 66 22.66 -14.86 0.87
CA SER A 66 23.69 -13.85 0.60
C SER A 66 23.84 -13.53 -0.89
N SER A 67 24.32 -12.33 -1.18
CA SER A 67 24.78 -11.89 -2.50
C SER A 67 26.14 -11.21 -2.32
N ALA A 68 27.13 -11.58 -3.15
CA ALA A 68 28.49 -11.06 -3.04
C ALA A 68 29.09 -10.71 -4.40
N LEU A 69 29.92 -9.67 -4.43
CA LEU A 69 30.63 -9.19 -5.61
C LEU A 69 32.12 -9.08 -5.28
N ALA A 70 32.98 -9.72 -6.07
CA ALA A 70 34.41 -9.82 -5.79
C ALA A 70 35.23 -8.56 -6.13
N ALA A 71 34.64 -7.60 -6.85
CA ALA A 71 35.31 -6.37 -7.27
C ALA A 71 35.67 -5.51 -6.05
N GLN A 72 36.92 -5.03 -6.00
CA GLN A 72 37.41 -4.15 -4.94
C GLN A 72 36.99 -2.71 -5.24
N VAL A 73 36.00 -2.20 -4.50
CA VAL A 73 35.41 -0.87 -4.70
C VAL A 73 35.22 -0.16 -3.36
N ILE A 74 35.08 1.16 -3.41
CA ILE A 74 34.69 1.97 -2.24
C ILE A 74 33.19 2.30 -2.25
N GLU A 75 32.57 2.43 -3.42
CA GLU A 75 31.12 2.62 -3.58
C GLU A 75 30.52 1.26 -3.89
N HIS A 76 29.78 0.72 -2.94
CA HIS A 76 29.20 -0.61 -3.03
C HIS A 76 27.76 -0.52 -3.51
N GLU A 77 27.40 -1.41 -4.44
CA GLU A 77 26.05 -1.55 -4.96
C GLU A 77 25.76 -3.03 -5.17
N VAL A 78 24.88 -3.60 -4.34
CA VAL A 78 24.52 -5.01 -4.41
C VAL A 78 23.01 -5.15 -4.63
N LYS A 79 22.64 -5.74 -5.77
CA LYS A 79 21.26 -6.09 -6.08
C LYS A 79 20.91 -7.47 -5.50
N LEU A 80 19.86 -7.52 -4.69
CA LEU A 80 19.22 -8.74 -4.22
C LEU A 80 18.07 -9.09 -5.18
N THR A 81 17.90 -10.36 -5.53
CA THR A 81 16.87 -10.83 -6.47
C THR A 81 16.20 -12.11 -5.97
N GLY A 82 15.08 -12.51 -6.56
CA GLY A 82 14.35 -13.72 -6.15
C GLY A 82 13.64 -13.57 -4.81
N LEU A 83 13.42 -12.34 -4.35
CA LEU A 83 12.73 -12.04 -3.11
C LEU A 83 11.23 -12.31 -3.24
N GLN A 84 10.59 -12.66 -2.13
CA GLN A 84 9.14 -12.78 -2.09
C GLN A 84 8.50 -11.38 -2.02
N PRO A 85 7.42 -11.09 -2.78
CA PRO A 85 6.67 -9.86 -2.66
C PRO A 85 6.11 -9.61 -1.27
N ASN A 86 5.88 -8.34 -0.94
CA ASN A 86 5.27 -7.90 0.31
C ASN A 86 5.91 -8.45 1.60
N THR A 87 7.21 -8.77 1.55
CA THR A 87 7.90 -9.53 2.60
C THR A 87 9.00 -8.69 3.24
N THR A 88 9.10 -8.77 4.57
CA THR A 88 10.18 -8.13 5.33
C THR A 88 11.39 -9.04 5.40
N TYR A 89 12.56 -8.47 5.06
CA TYR A 89 13.86 -9.12 5.21
C TYR A 89 14.76 -8.25 6.09
N PHE A 90 15.51 -8.89 6.98
CA PHE A 90 16.61 -8.27 7.72
C PHE A 90 17.91 -8.49 6.92
N TYR A 91 18.88 -7.60 7.09
CA TYR A 91 20.14 -7.69 6.34
C TYR A 91 21.36 -7.21 7.11
N ALA A 92 22.53 -7.63 6.63
CA ALA A 92 23.84 -7.13 7.02
C ALA A 92 24.69 -6.87 5.77
N ILE A 93 25.47 -5.80 5.80
CA ILE A 93 26.42 -5.40 4.75
C ILE A 93 27.85 -5.61 5.23
N GLY A 94 28.77 -5.88 4.31
CA GLY A 94 30.19 -5.95 4.61
C GLY A 94 31.01 -6.55 3.47
N THR A 95 32.09 -7.22 3.84
CA THR A 95 32.99 -7.95 2.93
C THR A 95 32.58 -9.42 2.86
N THR A 96 33.25 -10.23 2.05
CA THR A 96 33.00 -11.69 2.09
C THR A 96 33.49 -12.37 3.37
N THR A 97 34.26 -11.69 4.21
CA THR A 97 34.85 -12.25 5.44
C THR A 97 34.26 -11.68 6.73
N GLU A 98 33.71 -10.46 6.70
CA GLU A 98 33.13 -9.80 7.89
C GLU A 98 31.91 -8.94 7.55
N ASP A 99 31.01 -8.76 8.52
CA ASP A 99 29.95 -7.78 8.42
C ASP A 99 30.39 -6.46 9.06
N LEU A 100 30.12 -5.34 8.37
CA LEU A 100 30.45 -3.99 8.83
C LEU A 100 29.27 -3.31 9.52
N ALA A 101 28.03 -3.64 9.13
CA ALA A 101 26.81 -3.19 9.79
C ALA A 101 25.61 -4.07 9.45
N GLY A 102 24.67 -4.19 10.39
CA GLY A 102 23.38 -4.83 10.18
C GLY A 102 23.10 -5.93 11.20
N ASP A 103 22.31 -6.92 10.79
CA ASP A 103 21.82 -8.01 11.65
C ASP A 103 21.20 -7.49 12.96
N ALA A 104 20.34 -6.48 12.83
CA ALA A 104 19.64 -5.86 13.95
C ALA A 104 18.25 -5.40 13.51
N PRO A 105 17.29 -5.20 14.46
CA PRO A 105 15.90 -4.89 14.13
C PRO A 105 15.69 -3.63 13.27
N THR A 106 16.67 -2.73 13.23
CA THR A 106 16.63 -1.49 12.47
C THR A 106 17.16 -1.61 11.03
N TYR A 107 17.76 -2.74 10.67
CA TYR A 107 18.31 -3.03 9.33
C TYR A 107 17.42 -4.05 8.64
N PHE A 108 16.36 -3.54 8.02
CA PHE A 108 15.40 -4.36 7.31
C PHE A 108 14.84 -3.61 6.12
N PHE A 109 14.36 -4.31 5.12
CA PHE A 109 13.55 -3.73 4.06
C PHE A 109 12.28 -4.55 3.89
N ARG A 110 11.26 -3.96 3.25
CA ARG A 110 10.07 -4.67 2.81
C ARG A 110 10.01 -4.57 1.30
N THR A 111 9.90 -5.70 0.61
CA THR A 111 9.66 -5.71 -0.84
C THR A 111 8.29 -5.13 -1.15
N HIS A 112 8.13 -4.55 -2.33
CA HIS A 112 6.84 -4.00 -2.72
C HIS A 112 5.78 -5.12 -2.82
N PRO A 113 4.51 -4.81 -2.59
CA PRO A 113 3.44 -5.76 -2.90
C PRO A 113 3.36 -5.96 -4.43
N PRO A 114 2.81 -7.10 -4.90
CA PRO A 114 2.68 -7.37 -6.33
C PRO A 114 2.00 -6.23 -7.09
N GLY A 115 2.48 -5.91 -8.29
CA GLY A 115 1.88 -4.85 -9.12
C GLY A 115 0.40 -5.10 -9.37
N GLY A 116 -0.43 -4.09 -9.11
CA GLY A 116 -1.89 -4.16 -9.21
C GLY A 116 -2.61 -4.78 -8.01
N SER A 117 -1.93 -5.21 -6.95
CA SER A 117 -2.59 -5.58 -5.69
C SER A 117 -3.01 -4.33 -4.92
N VAL A 118 -4.19 -4.37 -4.28
CA VAL A 118 -4.57 -3.33 -3.32
C VAL A 118 -3.69 -3.54 -2.09
N SER A 119 -3.00 -2.53 -1.60
CA SER A 119 -2.20 -2.65 -0.37
C SER A 119 -2.13 -1.30 0.33
N PRO A 120 -2.27 -1.24 1.67
CA PRO A 120 -2.02 -0.02 2.41
C PRO A 120 -0.62 0.51 2.13
N LEU A 121 -0.56 1.76 1.69
CA LEU A 121 0.66 2.44 1.32
C LEU A 121 0.75 3.77 2.07
N ARG A 122 1.88 3.99 2.73
CA ARG A 122 2.25 5.31 3.27
C ARG A 122 3.46 5.87 2.54
N ILE A 123 3.36 7.12 2.14
CA ILE A 123 4.40 7.88 1.46
C ILE A 123 4.82 9.02 2.38
N TRP A 124 6.13 9.22 2.52
CA TRP A 124 6.69 10.45 3.08
C TRP A 124 7.36 11.24 1.97
N ALA A 125 6.97 12.49 1.77
CA ALA A 125 7.53 13.35 0.73
C ALA A 125 8.14 14.62 1.33
N ILE A 126 9.39 14.89 0.95
CA ILE A 126 10.15 16.07 1.38
C ILE A 126 10.73 16.78 0.17
N GLY A 127 10.69 18.10 0.12
CA GLY A 127 11.31 18.91 -0.92
C GLY A 127 12.32 19.88 -0.31
N ASP A 128 13.43 20.12 -1.01
CA ASP A 128 14.38 21.18 -0.65
C ASP A 128 14.99 20.94 0.75
N ALA A 129 15.13 19.67 1.11
CA ALA A 129 15.58 19.25 2.43
C ALA A 129 17.07 19.50 2.62
N GLY A 130 17.91 19.28 1.60
CA GLY A 130 19.35 18.98 1.64
C GLY A 130 20.33 20.02 2.21
N THR A 131 19.89 20.85 3.15
CA THR A 131 20.63 21.98 3.73
C THR A 131 21.58 21.58 4.86
N ALA A 132 21.37 20.40 5.46
CA ALA A 132 22.04 19.94 6.69
C ALA A 132 21.74 20.81 7.93
N TYR A 133 20.78 21.73 7.86
CA TYR A 133 20.46 22.64 8.95
C TYR A 133 19.53 22.00 9.98
N ILE A 134 19.52 22.57 11.19
CA ILE A 134 18.70 22.05 12.30
C ILE A 134 17.20 22.04 11.98
N ASN A 135 16.69 22.96 11.16
CA ASN A 135 15.28 22.98 10.78
C ASN A 135 14.90 21.76 9.92
N GLN A 136 15.81 21.27 9.07
CA GLN A 136 15.62 20.01 8.35
C GLN A 136 15.51 18.84 9.33
N ALA A 137 16.35 18.81 10.37
CA ALA A 137 16.26 17.80 11.42
C ALA A 137 14.93 17.89 12.20
N HIS A 138 14.41 19.09 12.48
CA HIS A 138 13.09 19.23 13.10
C HIS A 138 11.95 18.67 12.23
N VAL A 139 12.01 18.88 10.91
CA VAL A 139 11.03 18.28 9.97
C VAL A 139 11.10 16.74 9.99
N ARG A 140 12.31 16.17 9.98
CA ARG A 140 12.52 14.73 10.15
C ARG A 140 11.94 14.21 11.47
N ASP A 141 12.23 14.91 12.57
CA ASP A 141 11.84 14.50 13.92
C ASP A 141 10.32 14.58 14.09
N ALA A 142 9.69 15.61 13.53
CA ALA A 142 8.23 15.73 13.49
C ALA A 142 7.58 14.53 12.79
N TYR A 143 8.10 14.13 11.62
CA TYR A 143 7.61 12.93 10.94
C TYR A 143 7.85 11.65 11.75
N THR A 144 9.06 11.49 12.31
CA THR A 144 9.41 10.31 13.10
C THR A 144 8.50 10.18 14.33
N ASN A 145 8.21 11.29 15.00
CA ASN A 145 7.28 11.35 16.13
C ASN A 145 5.84 11.03 15.71
N PHE A 146 5.41 11.56 14.55
CA PHE A 146 4.07 11.33 14.00
C PHE A 146 3.80 9.84 13.73
N ILE A 147 4.83 9.07 13.34
CA ILE A 147 4.68 7.63 13.05
C ILE A 147 4.90 6.71 14.25
N THR A 148 5.28 7.22 15.43
CA THR A 148 5.51 6.37 16.63
C THR A 148 4.28 5.55 17.04
N THR A 149 3.07 6.09 16.80
CA THR A 149 1.79 5.41 17.06
C THR A 149 1.12 4.89 15.78
N GLY A 150 1.78 5.04 14.63
CA GLY A 150 1.23 4.77 13.32
C GLY A 150 2.10 3.86 12.46
N ARG A 151 1.79 3.82 11.18
CA ARG A 151 2.57 3.08 10.17
C ARG A 151 3.78 3.94 9.75
N LYS A 152 4.96 3.32 9.56
CA LYS A 152 6.08 3.98 8.88
C LYS A 152 5.80 4.14 7.38
N ALA A 153 6.56 4.99 6.70
CA ALA A 153 6.53 5.07 5.24
C ALA A 153 7.02 3.76 4.61
N ASP A 154 6.35 3.38 3.54
CA ASP A 154 6.77 2.33 2.62
C ASP A 154 7.59 2.91 1.47
N VAL A 155 7.27 4.14 1.07
CA VAL A 155 7.94 4.90 0.01
C VAL A 155 8.36 6.26 0.57
N TRP A 156 9.62 6.63 0.38
CA TRP A 156 10.12 7.96 0.70
C TRP A 156 10.50 8.70 -0.58
N LEU A 157 9.87 9.84 -0.82
CA LEU A 157 10.13 10.71 -1.97
C LEU A 157 10.97 11.92 -1.53
N MET A 158 12.01 12.23 -2.29
CA MET A 158 12.63 13.55 -2.25
C MET A 158 12.31 14.31 -3.54
N LEU A 159 11.76 15.51 -3.40
CA LEU A 159 11.20 16.32 -4.49
C LEU A 159 12.24 17.24 -5.14
N GLY A 160 13.52 16.86 -5.10
CA GLY A 160 14.66 17.61 -5.64
C GLY A 160 15.31 18.56 -4.65
N ASP A 161 16.47 19.08 -5.06
CA ASP A 161 17.39 19.83 -4.22
C ASP A 161 17.77 19.07 -2.95
N ASN A 162 18.30 17.88 -3.22
CA ASN A 162 18.60 16.88 -2.22
C ASN A 162 19.91 17.20 -1.48
N ALA A 163 20.71 18.13 -2.01
CA ALA A 163 21.89 18.68 -1.38
C ALA A 163 22.15 20.14 -1.80
N TYR A 164 22.41 21.02 -0.82
CA TYR A 164 22.71 22.42 -1.02
C TYR A 164 24.18 22.76 -0.70
N ASN A 165 24.81 23.72 -1.38
CA ASN A 165 24.23 24.60 -2.41
C ASN A 165 24.55 24.16 -3.83
N HIS A 166 25.39 23.14 -4.04
CA HIS A 166 25.81 22.77 -5.40
C HIS A 166 25.70 21.26 -5.70
N GLY A 167 25.04 20.47 -4.87
CA GLY A 167 24.90 19.03 -5.10
C GLY A 167 26.21 18.26 -4.96
N ARG A 168 27.19 18.76 -4.20
CA ARG A 168 28.49 18.09 -4.01
C ARG A 168 28.34 16.88 -3.10
N GLU A 169 29.24 15.91 -3.23
CA GLU A 169 29.17 14.69 -2.40
C GLU A 169 29.19 15.04 -0.90
N CYS A 170 30.04 15.98 -0.45
CA CYS A 170 30.08 16.39 0.95
C CYS A 170 28.76 17.01 1.45
N GLU A 171 28.03 17.70 0.58
CA GLU A 171 26.73 18.29 0.89
C GLU A 171 25.67 17.18 1.05
N TYR A 172 25.70 16.16 0.18
CA TYR A 172 24.88 14.95 0.37
C TYR A 172 25.23 14.18 1.64
N GLN A 173 26.52 14.05 1.98
CA GLN A 173 26.91 13.37 3.21
C GLN A 173 26.26 14.05 4.42
N GLN A 174 26.37 15.37 4.53
CA GLN A 174 25.84 16.11 5.67
C GLN A 174 24.31 16.23 5.65
N GLY A 175 23.73 16.50 4.48
CA GLY A 175 22.30 16.77 4.32
C GLY A 175 21.44 15.51 4.23
N VAL A 176 22.02 14.35 3.93
CA VAL A 176 21.25 13.12 3.72
C VAL A 176 21.81 11.94 4.53
N PHE A 177 23.09 11.62 4.34
CA PHE A 177 23.61 10.31 4.73
C PHE A 177 24.22 10.21 6.14
N GLN A 178 24.64 11.32 6.73
CA GLN A 178 25.33 11.36 8.02
C GLN A 178 24.58 12.31 8.96
N SER A 179 24.23 11.83 10.16
CA SER A 179 23.52 12.61 11.21
C SER A 179 22.14 13.16 10.84
N MET A 180 21.67 12.93 9.60
CA MET A 180 20.36 13.37 9.13
C MET A 180 19.38 12.20 8.97
N TYR A 181 19.55 11.31 8.00
CA TYR A 181 18.55 10.27 7.74
C TYR A 181 19.05 8.82 7.85
N GLU A 182 20.26 8.58 8.33
CA GLU A 182 20.89 7.24 8.41
C GLU A 182 20.00 6.16 9.05
N GLY A 183 19.23 6.53 10.09
CA GLY A 183 18.30 5.62 10.75
C GLY A 183 17.10 5.22 9.89
N ILE A 184 16.68 6.06 8.96
CA ILE A 184 15.55 5.85 8.03
C ILE A 184 16.05 5.18 6.74
N LEU A 185 17.17 5.66 6.17
CA LEU A 185 17.78 5.17 4.94
C LEU A 185 18.03 3.66 4.93
N ARG A 186 18.41 3.10 6.09
CA ARG A 186 18.67 1.67 6.24
C ARG A 186 17.40 0.81 6.25
N ASN A 187 16.20 1.39 6.32
CA ASN A 187 14.96 0.62 6.34
C ASN A 187 13.76 1.15 5.56
N THR A 188 13.91 2.28 4.88
CA THR A 188 12.87 2.86 4.04
C THR A 188 13.47 3.20 2.68
N PRO A 189 13.02 2.56 1.58
CA PRO A 189 13.48 2.86 0.23
C PRO A 189 13.23 4.33 -0.15
N LEU A 190 14.28 4.95 -0.69
CA LEU A 190 14.28 6.36 -1.10
C LEU A 190 14.24 6.47 -2.64
N PHE A 191 13.28 7.24 -3.14
CA PHE A 191 13.06 7.52 -4.56
C PHE A 191 13.12 9.05 -4.80
N PRO A 192 14.31 9.60 -5.09
CA PRO A 192 14.47 11.03 -5.32
C PRO A 192 14.17 11.41 -6.77
N CYS A 193 13.65 12.61 -6.99
CA CYS A 193 13.87 13.34 -8.23
C CYS A 193 15.02 14.33 -8.06
N ILE A 194 15.59 14.78 -9.18
CA ILE A 194 16.73 15.71 -9.21
C ILE A 194 16.24 17.17 -9.31
N GLY A 195 16.82 18.07 -8.52
CA GLY A 195 16.59 19.52 -8.55
C GLY A 195 17.75 20.30 -9.15
N ASN A 196 17.62 21.61 -9.31
CA ASN A 196 18.64 22.44 -9.95
C ASN A 196 19.93 22.54 -9.11
N HIS A 197 19.85 22.54 -7.78
CA HIS A 197 21.04 22.57 -6.94
C HIS A 197 21.86 21.27 -7.05
N ASP A 198 21.20 20.13 -7.28
CA ASP A 198 21.87 18.85 -7.52
C ASP A 198 22.73 18.88 -8.79
N TYR A 199 22.37 19.71 -9.77
CA TYR A 199 23.06 19.86 -11.05
C TYR A 199 24.33 20.73 -10.99
N TYR A 200 24.44 21.63 -10.02
CA TYR A 200 25.51 22.63 -9.99
C TYR A 200 26.92 22.08 -9.71
N SER A 201 27.07 20.80 -9.38
CA SER A 201 28.35 20.09 -9.28
C SER A 201 28.70 19.25 -10.51
N GLY A 202 28.02 19.48 -11.63
CA GLY A 202 28.30 18.82 -12.91
C GLY A 202 27.53 17.52 -13.13
N ALA A 203 26.37 17.35 -12.48
CA ALA A 203 25.45 16.30 -12.87
C ALA A 203 24.98 16.52 -14.33
N ASN A 204 24.68 15.43 -15.05
CA ASN A 204 24.19 15.49 -16.42
C ASN A 204 23.15 14.40 -16.65
N GLY A 205 21.88 14.80 -16.85
CA GLY A 205 20.79 13.87 -17.05
C GLY A 205 20.78 13.12 -18.37
N ASN A 206 21.49 13.60 -19.39
CA ASN A 206 21.60 12.90 -20.68
C ASN A 206 22.63 11.77 -20.65
N THR A 207 23.66 11.89 -19.80
CA THR A 207 24.71 10.87 -19.66
C THR A 207 24.62 10.08 -18.35
N ASN A 208 23.73 10.48 -17.42
CA ASN A 208 23.62 9.94 -16.06
C ASN A 208 24.98 9.93 -15.33
N THR A 209 25.71 11.05 -15.41
CA THR A 209 27.02 11.21 -14.76
C THR A 209 26.98 12.34 -13.73
N GLY A 210 27.85 12.26 -12.72
CA GLY A 210 27.99 13.26 -11.67
C GLY A 210 27.44 12.77 -10.32
N THR A 211 27.57 13.59 -9.28
CA THR A 211 27.35 13.18 -7.88
C THR A 211 26.00 12.49 -7.66
N TYR A 212 24.89 13.09 -8.11
CA TYR A 212 23.55 12.52 -7.95
C TYR A 212 23.45 11.09 -8.51
N TYR A 213 23.96 10.87 -9.73
CA TYR A 213 23.88 9.57 -10.43
C TYR A 213 24.85 8.52 -9.89
N THR A 214 25.91 8.94 -9.18
CA THR A 214 26.74 7.99 -8.40
C THR A 214 25.98 7.51 -7.15
N LEU A 215 25.26 8.43 -6.50
CA LEU A 215 24.62 8.18 -5.22
C LEU A 215 23.33 7.37 -5.35
N PHE A 216 22.46 7.74 -6.29
CA PHE A 216 21.13 7.15 -6.42
C PHE A 216 21.03 6.22 -7.61
N ALA A 217 20.32 5.11 -7.42
CA ALA A 217 20.12 4.07 -8.43
C ALA A 217 18.62 3.72 -8.52
N PRO A 218 17.79 4.60 -9.08
CA PRO A 218 16.35 4.33 -9.25
C PRO A 218 16.11 3.24 -10.32
N PRO A 219 14.91 2.61 -10.34
CA PRO A 219 14.58 1.58 -11.32
C PRO A 219 14.43 2.20 -12.71
N LYS A 220 15.33 1.90 -13.66
CA LYS A 220 15.36 2.51 -15.00
C LYS A 220 15.06 1.57 -16.15
N LEU A 221 15.02 0.27 -15.89
CA LEU A 221 14.82 -0.80 -16.86
C LEU A 221 13.38 -1.36 -16.82
N GLY A 222 12.45 -0.64 -16.19
CA GLY A 222 11.07 -1.10 -15.98
C GLY A 222 10.94 -2.22 -14.95
N GLU A 223 12.01 -2.52 -14.21
CA GLU A 223 12.03 -3.60 -13.21
C GLU A 223 11.13 -3.33 -11.99
N GLY A 224 10.80 -2.05 -11.75
CA GLY A 224 9.87 -1.62 -10.73
C GLY A 224 8.41 -1.62 -11.19
N GLY A 225 8.13 -1.87 -12.47
CA GLY A 225 6.85 -1.55 -13.13
C GLY A 225 6.98 -0.38 -14.09
N GLY A 226 6.02 -0.25 -15.01
CA GLY A 226 6.05 0.77 -16.07
C GLY A 226 6.93 0.42 -17.28
N VAL A 227 7.20 1.43 -18.10
CA VAL A 227 8.00 1.33 -19.33
C VAL A 227 9.47 1.66 -19.03
N PRO A 228 10.46 0.89 -19.53
CA PRO A 228 11.87 1.23 -19.36
C PRO A 228 12.21 2.63 -19.91
N SER A 229 12.70 3.52 -19.04
CA SER A 229 13.23 4.83 -19.44
C SER A 229 14.67 4.74 -19.95
N ASN A 230 15.41 3.71 -19.53
CA ASN A 230 16.85 3.50 -19.75
C ASN A 230 17.73 4.64 -19.21
N THR A 231 17.21 5.45 -18.29
CA THR A 231 17.92 6.56 -17.65
C THR A 231 17.50 6.72 -16.20
N GLU A 232 18.38 7.26 -15.37
CA GLU A 232 18.09 7.58 -13.96
C GLU A 232 17.52 8.99 -13.78
N ALA A 233 17.44 9.78 -14.86
CA ALA A 233 16.92 11.14 -14.81
C ALA A 233 15.40 11.17 -14.63
N TYR A 234 14.69 10.24 -15.27
CA TYR A 234 13.26 10.04 -15.13
C TYR A 234 12.95 8.55 -15.18
N TYR A 235 12.02 8.11 -14.35
CA TYR A 235 11.76 6.69 -14.10
C TYR A 235 10.39 6.49 -13.47
N SER A 236 9.90 5.25 -13.50
CA SER A 236 8.62 4.86 -12.90
C SER A 236 8.73 3.54 -12.15
N TYR A 237 7.77 3.30 -11.26
CA TYR A 237 7.64 2.06 -10.50
C TYR A 237 6.24 1.91 -9.92
N ASP A 238 5.89 0.68 -9.56
CA ASP A 238 4.64 0.33 -8.91
C ASP A 238 4.85 0.01 -7.42
N TYR A 239 3.88 0.42 -6.61
CA TYR A 239 3.66 -0.12 -5.27
C TYR A 239 2.19 -0.57 -5.19
N GLY A 240 1.94 -1.87 -5.39
CA GLY A 240 0.59 -2.37 -5.46
C GLY A 240 -0.18 -1.73 -6.61
N ASN A 241 -1.33 -1.13 -6.32
CA ASN A 241 -2.21 -0.46 -7.27
C ASN A 241 -1.87 1.02 -7.54
N VAL A 242 -0.74 1.50 -7.01
CA VAL A 242 -0.23 2.88 -7.20
C VAL A 242 0.98 2.87 -8.13
N HIS A 243 0.93 3.72 -9.15
CA HIS A 243 2.03 3.95 -10.07
C HIS A 243 2.69 5.30 -9.79
N PHE A 244 4.01 5.28 -9.66
CA PHE A 244 4.84 6.45 -9.37
C PHE A 244 5.69 6.82 -10.56
N ILE A 245 5.81 8.12 -10.82
CA ILE A 245 6.63 8.66 -11.92
C ILE A 245 7.47 9.82 -11.40
N SER A 246 8.78 9.69 -11.52
CA SER A 246 9.76 10.76 -11.27
C SER A 246 10.17 11.41 -12.59
N LEU A 247 10.15 12.73 -12.67
CA LEU A 247 10.64 13.48 -13.83
C LEU A 247 11.81 14.40 -13.47
N ASP A 248 12.70 14.61 -14.44
CA ASP A 248 13.73 15.65 -14.38
C ASP A 248 13.25 16.91 -15.09
N SER A 249 12.82 17.88 -14.29
CA SER A 249 12.38 19.18 -14.78
C SER A 249 13.52 20.10 -15.23
N TYR A 250 14.79 19.80 -14.90
CA TYR A 250 15.90 20.73 -15.09
C TYR A 250 16.83 20.33 -16.25
N GLY A 251 17.48 19.17 -16.15
CA GLY A 251 18.66 18.86 -16.96
C GLY A 251 18.42 18.09 -18.25
N VAL A 252 17.18 17.66 -18.51
CA VAL A 252 16.76 17.02 -19.76
C VAL A 252 15.71 17.86 -20.50
N SER A 253 15.44 17.51 -21.76
CA SER A 253 14.48 18.25 -22.59
C SER A 253 13.05 18.11 -22.06
N ARG A 254 12.39 19.27 -21.85
CA ARG A 254 10.97 19.41 -21.51
C ARG A 254 10.06 19.57 -22.74
N SER A 255 10.60 19.42 -23.95
CA SER A 255 9.80 19.50 -25.18
C SER A 255 8.76 18.37 -25.19
N VAL A 256 7.57 18.65 -25.71
CA VAL A 256 6.51 17.63 -25.93
C VAL A 256 6.95 16.50 -26.87
N THR A 257 7.96 16.75 -27.72
CA THR A 257 8.58 15.74 -28.60
C THR A 257 9.92 15.21 -28.06
N GLY A 258 10.32 15.65 -26.87
CA GLY A 258 11.54 15.20 -26.21
C GLY A 258 11.42 13.75 -25.70
N ALA A 259 12.57 13.14 -25.40
CA ALA A 259 12.63 11.76 -24.91
C ALA A 259 11.80 11.55 -23.63
N MET A 260 11.90 12.47 -22.66
CA MET A 260 11.16 12.39 -21.39
C MET A 260 9.65 12.44 -21.61
N ALA A 261 9.13 13.41 -22.38
CA ALA A 261 7.68 13.55 -22.63
C ALA A 261 7.13 12.37 -23.45
N THR A 262 7.90 11.86 -24.41
CA THR A 262 7.53 10.69 -25.21
C THR A 262 7.46 9.43 -24.34
N TRP A 263 8.47 9.20 -23.51
CA TRP A 263 8.47 8.11 -22.55
C TRP A 263 7.32 8.22 -21.55
N LEU A 264 7.11 9.40 -20.97
CA LEU A 264 6.03 9.69 -20.02
C LEU A 264 4.65 9.32 -20.59
N THR A 265 4.40 9.70 -21.84
CA THR A 265 3.14 9.39 -22.52
C THR A 265 2.92 7.87 -22.61
N ASN A 266 3.95 7.10 -22.98
CA ASN A 266 3.86 5.65 -23.10
C ASN A 266 3.69 4.97 -21.72
N ASP A 267 4.43 5.45 -20.73
CA ASP A 267 4.42 4.93 -19.37
C ASP A 267 3.05 5.13 -18.70
N ILE A 268 2.50 6.36 -18.75
CA ILE A 268 1.18 6.62 -18.16
C ILE A 268 0.09 5.87 -18.94
N ALA A 269 0.18 5.74 -20.27
CA ALA A 269 -0.81 4.96 -21.03
C ALA A 269 -0.85 3.49 -20.57
N GLN A 270 0.29 2.88 -20.25
CA GLN A 270 0.34 1.53 -19.67
C GLN A 270 -0.25 1.50 -18.26
N ALA A 271 0.12 2.47 -17.42
CA ALA A 271 -0.35 2.55 -16.04
C ALA A 271 -1.87 2.79 -15.97
N GLN A 272 -2.42 3.67 -16.80
CA GLN A 272 -3.84 4.00 -16.88
C GLN A 272 -4.71 2.76 -17.09
N ALA A 273 -4.26 1.81 -17.89
CA ALA A 273 -4.99 0.56 -18.15
C ALA A 273 -4.98 -0.42 -16.98
N ASN A 274 -4.05 -0.29 -16.02
CA ASN A 274 -3.73 -1.36 -15.06
C ASN A 274 -3.57 -0.90 -13.61
N ARG A 275 -3.69 0.40 -13.33
CA ARG A 275 -3.40 1.01 -12.03
C ARG A 275 -4.54 1.91 -11.60
N GLN A 276 -4.81 1.92 -10.30
CA GLN A 276 -5.90 2.69 -9.74
C GLN A 276 -5.49 4.15 -9.48
N TRP A 277 -4.22 4.34 -9.11
CA TRP A 277 -3.66 5.63 -8.74
C TRP A 277 -2.39 5.92 -9.53
N ILE A 278 -2.23 7.17 -9.97
CA ILE A 278 -0.98 7.65 -10.56
C ILE A 278 -0.53 8.91 -9.83
N ILE A 279 0.66 8.86 -9.26
CA ILE A 279 1.33 9.96 -8.57
C ILE A 279 2.59 10.32 -9.35
N VAL A 280 2.68 11.59 -9.77
CA VAL A 280 3.84 12.10 -10.51
C VAL A 280 4.56 13.12 -9.63
N TYR A 281 5.89 13.13 -9.67
CA TYR A 281 6.68 14.10 -8.93
C TYR A 281 7.91 14.58 -9.70
N TRP A 282 8.25 15.85 -9.49
CA TRP A 282 9.40 16.53 -10.09
C TRP A 282 9.69 17.83 -9.35
N HIS A 283 10.86 18.44 -9.58
CA HIS A 283 11.30 19.56 -8.76
C HIS A 283 10.55 20.89 -9.00
N HIS A 284 10.55 21.44 -10.21
CA HIS A 284 10.03 22.79 -10.49
C HIS A 284 8.49 22.84 -10.67
N PRO A 285 7.72 23.48 -9.78
CA PRO A 285 6.26 23.38 -9.77
C PRO A 285 5.59 24.13 -10.93
N PRO A 286 4.54 23.58 -11.55
CA PRO A 286 3.82 24.24 -12.64
C PRO A 286 2.94 25.40 -12.15
N TYR A 287 2.55 25.39 -10.88
CA TYR A 287 1.78 26.45 -10.23
C TYR A 287 2.43 26.78 -8.89
N THR A 288 2.84 28.03 -8.72
CA THR A 288 3.33 28.59 -7.46
C THR A 288 3.40 30.12 -7.55
N LYS A 289 3.18 30.78 -6.42
CA LYS A 289 3.50 32.20 -6.19
C LYS A 289 4.17 32.42 -4.83
N GLY A 290 5.01 31.45 -4.45
CA GLY A 290 5.76 31.40 -3.20
C GLY A 290 7.10 32.11 -3.29
N SER A 291 8.22 31.41 -3.11
CA SER A 291 9.55 31.99 -3.40
C SER A 291 9.83 32.17 -4.90
N HIS A 292 9.03 31.51 -5.74
CA HIS A 292 9.09 31.55 -7.20
C HIS A 292 7.72 31.91 -7.76
N ASP A 293 7.70 32.55 -8.93
CA ASP A 293 6.47 32.91 -9.65
C ASP A 293 6.35 32.11 -10.95
N SER A 294 5.47 31.12 -10.94
CA SER A 294 5.16 30.31 -12.13
C SER A 294 4.55 31.11 -13.30
N ASP A 295 4.09 32.34 -13.09
CA ASP A 295 3.64 33.22 -14.18
C ASP A 295 4.79 33.97 -14.88
N ASP A 296 5.95 34.11 -14.23
CA ASP A 296 7.11 34.78 -14.79
C ASP A 296 7.93 33.81 -15.66
N SER A 297 7.89 34.02 -16.98
CA SER A 297 8.66 33.23 -17.93
C SER A 297 10.19 33.40 -17.82
N GLY A 298 10.65 34.40 -17.07
CA GLY A 298 12.07 34.60 -16.74
C GLY A 298 12.51 33.87 -15.47
N ASP A 299 11.60 33.60 -14.53
CA ASP A 299 11.91 32.89 -13.30
C ASP A 299 12.39 31.47 -13.62
N SER A 300 13.49 31.07 -12.99
CA SER A 300 14.11 29.76 -13.14
C SER A 300 14.39 29.41 -14.61
N GLY A 301 14.65 30.42 -15.45
CA GLY A 301 14.90 30.23 -16.87
C GLY A 301 13.68 29.71 -17.67
N GLY A 302 12.46 29.95 -17.19
CA GLY A 302 11.22 29.52 -17.85
C GLY A 302 10.84 28.07 -17.58
N ILE A 303 11.56 27.36 -16.70
CA ILE A 303 11.35 25.93 -16.46
C ILE A 303 9.95 25.62 -15.92
N LEU A 304 9.46 26.41 -14.95
CA LEU A 304 8.12 26.23 -14.37
C LEU A 304 7.03 26.40 -15.45
N PHE A 305 7.24 27.39 -16.33
CA PHE A 305 6.38 27.68 -17.47
C PHE A 305 6.37 26.53 -18.48
N ASP A 306 7.54 26.00 -18.85
CA ASP A 306 7.68 24.83 -19.74
C ASP A 306 6.95 23.60 -19.17
N MET A 307 7.15 23.30 -17.88
CA MET A 307 6.50 22.15 -17.24
C MET A 307 4.97 22.31 -17.27
N ARG A 308 4.46 23.51 -17.00
CA ARG A 308 3.02 23.82 -17.08
C ARG A 308 2.47 23.68 -18.50
N GLN A 309 3.19 24.13 -19.53
CA GLN A 309 2.67 24.12 -20.90
C GLN A 309 2.85 22.78 -21.62
N ASN A 310 3.94 22.07 -21.35
CA ASN A 310 4.32 20.89 -22.13
C ASN A 310 3.98 19.58 -21.41
N ILE A 311 4.11 19.53 -20.08
CA ILE A 311 3.97 18.29 -19.31
C ILE A 311 2.58 18.17 -18.68
N VAL A 312 2.04 19.25 -18.13
CA VAL A 312 0.70 19.23 -17.49
C VAL A 312 -0.41 18.71 -18.43
N PRO A 313 -0.49 19.10 -19.73
CA PRO A 313 -1.48 18.51 -20.63
C PRO A 313 -1.34 17.00 -20.82
N ILE A 314 -0.11 16.46 -20.80
CA ILE A 314 0.13 15.03 -20.93
C ILE A 314 -0.42 14.29 -19.71
N ILE A 315 -0.08 14.74 -18.50
CA ILE A 315 -0.51 14.04 -17.28
C ILE A 315 -2.02 14.13 -17.03
N GLU A 316 -2.65 15.28 -17.32
CA GLU A 316 -4.09 15.45 -17.15
C GLU A 316 -4.89 14.63 -18.17
N SER A 317 -4.44 14.59 -19.43
CA SER A 317 -5.07 13.77 -20.48
C SER A 317 -4.96 12.28 -20.21
N HIS A 318 -4.07 11.86 -19.32
CA HIS A 318 -3.97 10.47 -18.88
C HIS A 318 -4.51 10.21 -17.46
N GLY A 319 -5.10 11.23 -16.81
CA GLY A 319 -5.88 11.05 -15.58
C GLY A 319 -5.07 10.98 -14.28
N VAL A 320 -3.84 11.50 -14.26
CA VAL A 320 -3.00 11.60 -13.06
C VAL A 320 -3.78 12.17 -11.86
N ASP A 321 -3.52 11.63 -10.67
CA ASP A 321 -4.28 11.97 -9.46
C ASP A 321 -3.60 13.07 -8.65
N LEU A 322 -2.30 12.96 -8.46
CA LEU A 322 -1.51 13.84 -7.61
C LEU A 322 -0.17 14.18 -8.26
N VAL A 323 0.18 15.46 -8.21
CA VAL A 323 1.49 15.98 -8.57
C VAL A 323 2.17 16.56 -7.34
N LEU A 324 3.42 16.18 -7.10
CA LEU A 324 4.24 16.70 -6.00
C LEU A 324 5.50 17.41 -6.52
N CYS A 325 5.75 18.60 -6.00
CA CYS A 325 6.90 19.42 -6.37
C CYS A 325 7.61 20.07 -5.17
N GLY A 326 8.86 20.52 -5.39
CA GLY A 326 9.65 21.31 -4.44
C GLY A 326 9.90 22.73 -4.99
N HIS A 327 11.16 23.18 -4.95
CA HIS A 327 11.74 24.40 -5.56
C HIS A 327 11.21 25.71 -5.00
N SER A 328 9.88 25.91 -5.00
CA SER A 328 9.31 27.01 -4.25
C SER A 328 9.31 26.70 -2.77
N HIS A 329 10.03 27.50 -1.99
CA HIS A 329 10.27 27.32 -0.56
C HIS A 329 9.06 27.70 0.30
N SER A 330 7.92 27.12 -0.05
CA SER A 330 6.61 27.23 0.58
C SER A 330 5.86 25.90 0.52
N TYR A 331 4.77 25.81 1.29
CA TYR A 331 3.74 24.79 1.07
C TYR A 331 2.57 25.42 0.30
N GLU A 332 2.21 24.81 -0.83
CA GLU A 332 1.02 25.20 -1.61
C GLU A 332 0.27 23.97 -2.08
N ARG A 333 -1.05 24.06 -2.15
CA ARG A 333 -1.92 22.98 -2.64
C ARG A 333 -3.05 23.54 -3.47
N SER A 334 -3.22 22.99 -4.67
CA SER A 334 -4.32 23.34 -5.56
C SER A 334 -5.67 22.78 -5.11
N PHE A 335 -6.74 23.36 -5.66
CA PHE A 335 -8.01 22.64 -5.79
C PHE A 335 -7.85 21.39 -6.68
N LEU A 336 -8.90 20.58 -6.80
CA LEU A 336 -8.99 19.64 -7.92
C LEU A 336 -9.22 20.43 -9.21
N ILE A 337 -8.20 20.50 -10.07
CA ILE A 337 -8.21 21.31 -11.29
C ILE A 337 -7.95 20.48 -12.54
N ASN A 338 -8.36 21.01 -13.69
CA ASN A 338 -8.08 20.46 -15.01
C ASN A 338 -8.01 21.57 -16.06
N GLY A 339 -7.09 21.48 -17.01
CA GLY A 339 -7.07 22.31 -18.21
C GLY A 339 -6.45 23.71 -18.03
N HIS A 340 -5.71 23.96 -16.95
CA HIS A 340 -5.11 25.27 -16.69
C HIS A 340 -3.64 25.35 -17.13
N TYR A 341 -3.36 25.66 -18.41
CA TYR A 341 -1.98 25.67 -18.92
C TYR A 341 -1.36 27.06 -19.09
N GLY A 342 -2.14 28.11 -18.84
CA GLY A 342 -1.70 29.51 -18.93
C GLY A 342 -1.25 30.08 -17.58
N VAL A 343 -1.01 31.39 -17.56
CA VAL A 343 -0.71 32.16 -16.34
C VAL A 343 -1.97 32.36 -15.48
N SER A 344 -1.81 32.76 -14.21
CA SER A 344 -2.90 32.93 -13.24
C SER A 344 -4.11 33.71 -13.77
N SER A 345 -3.90 34.77 -14.56
CA SER A 345 -4.98 35.62 -15.08
C SER A 345 -5.89 34.91 -16.10
N THR A 346 -5.47 33.77 -16.65
CA THR A 346 -6.28 32.95 -17.57
C THR A 346 -7.05 31.84 -16.86
N PHE A 347 -6.88 31.68 -15.54
CA PHE A 347 -7.61 30.68 -14.77
C PHE A 347 -9.11 30.99 -14.73
N ASN A 348 -9.90 30.14 -15.40
CA ASN A 348 -11.36 30.22 -15.36
C ASN A 348 -11.90 29.23 -14.34
N ALA A 349 -12.23 29.71 -13.14
CA ALA A 349 -12.75 28.86 -12.06
C ALA A 349 -14.05 28.12 -12.42
N ALA A 350 -14.84 28.57 -13.40
CA ALA A 350 -16.06 27.88 -13.81
C ALA A 350 -15.80 26.62 -14.64
N SER A 351 -14.66 26.53 -15.33
CA SER A 351 -14.33 25.41 -16.22
C SER A 351 -13.09 24.63 -15.79
N MET A 352 -12.16 25.26 -15.08
CA MET A 352 -10.88 24.65 -14.70
C MET A 352 -10.84 24.17 -13.25
N LYS A 353 -11.72 24.65 -12.38
CA LYS A 353 -11.84 24.18 -10.99
C LYS A 353 -12.97 23.16 -10.90
N LEU A 354 -12.64 21.88 -11.03
CA LEU A 354 -13.62 20.80 -11.03
C LEU A 354 -14.28 20.63 -9.66
N ASN A 355 -13.57 20.95 -8.58
CA ASN A 355 -14.13 20.97 -7.24
C ASN A 355 -13.58 22.16 -6.43
N GLY A 356 -14.48 23.00 -5.92
CA GLY A 356 -14.13 24.20 -5.15
C GLY A 356 -14.09 24.01 -3.63
N THR A 357 -14.26 22.79 -3.14
CA THR A 357 -14.15 22.45 -1.71
C THR A 357 -12.69 22.22 -1.31
N PRO A 358 -12.36 22.13 -0.01
CA PRO A 358 -11.04 21.71 0.48
C PRO A 358 -10.65 20.27 0.09
N GLY A 359 -11.64 19.44 -0.24
CA GLY A 359 -11.48 18.00 -0.49
C GLY A 359 -11.25 17.18 0.77
N GLN A 360 -11.84 17.53 1.92
CA GLN A 360 -11.61 16.87 3.21
C GLN A 360 -12.73 15.88 3.55
N LEU A 361 -12.41 14.59 3.66
CA LEU A 361 -13.38 13.52 3.92
C LEU A 361 -14.12 13.70 5.25
N ASP A 362 -13.42 14.19 6.28
CA ASP A 362 -13.94 14.52 7.61
C ASP A 362 -14.60 15.91 7.69
N GLY A 363 -14.58 16.67 6.59
CA GLY A 363 -15.20 17.98 6.47
C GLY A 363 -16.40 17.96 5.50
N VAL A 364 -16.25 18.64 4.37
CA VAL A 364 -17.31 18.79 3.35
C VAL A 364 -17.29 17.70 2.27
N GLY A 365 -16.46 16.67 2.44
CA GLY A 365 -16.30 15.55 1.54
C GLY A 365 -14.99 15.60 0.74
N ALA A 366 -14.51 14.40 0.40
CA ALA A 366 -13.33 14.20 -0.44
C ALA A 366 -13.57 14.67 -1.89
N TYR A 367 -12.50 14.98 -2.60
CA TYR A 367 -12.54 15.04 -4.06
C TYR A 367 -12.93 13.66 -4.61
N THR A 368 -13.79 13.61 -5.63
CA THR A 368 -14.26 12.34 -6.21
C THR A 368 -13.84 12.24 -7.66
N LYS A 369 -13.19 11.14 -8.03
CA LYS A 369 -12.86 10.78 -9.41
C LYS A 369 -13.56 9.47 -9.78
N PRO A 370 -14.11 9.31 -11.00
CA PRO A 370 -14.81 8.10 -11.39
C PRO A 370 -13.82 6.95 -11.64
N GLY A 371 -14.17 5.77 -11.15
CA GLY A 371 -13.57 4.49 -11.51
C GLY A 371 -12.05 4.42 -11.35
N MET A 372 -11.41 3.73 -12.30
CA MET A 372 -9.96 3.67 -12.44
C MET A 372 -9.41 5.02 -12.94
N VAL A 373 -8.11 5.09 -13.24
CA VAL A 373 -7.48 6.27 -13.84
C VAL A 373 -8.25 6.67 -15.11
N THR A 374 -8.85 7.86 -15.08
CA THR A 374 -9.73 8.37 -16.13
C THR A 374 -9.23 9.73 -16.62
N PRO A 375 -9.04 9.93 -17.93
CA PRO A 375 -8.60 11.20 -18.52
C PRO A 375 -9.38 12.41 -18.03
N ASN A 376 -8.68 13.52 -17.77
CA ASN A 376 -9.24 14.85 -17.53
C ASN A 376 -10.25 14.95 -16.37
N MET A 377 -10.19 14.02 -15.40
CA MET A 377 -11.03 14.04 -14.20
C MET A 377 -10.39 14.83 -13.04
N GLY A 378 -9.41 15.66 -13.36
CA GLY A 378 -8.72 16.56 -12.46
C GLY A 378 -7.54 15.95 -11.70
N THR A 379 -6.62 16.84 -11.35
CA THR A 379 -5.36 16.55 -10.65
C THR A 379 -5.24 17.53 -9.47
N VAL A 380 -4.68 17.06 -8.34
CA VAL A 380 -4.22 17.95 -7.27
C VAL A 380 -2.72 18.18 -7.43
N TYR A 381 -2.30 19.44 -7.37
CA TYR A 381 -0.89 19.84 -7.40
C TYR A 381 -0.50 20.33 -6.01
N ALA A 382 0.58 19.78 -5.45
CA ALA A 382 1.12 20.23 -4.19
C ALA A 382 2.61 20.58 -4.31
N VAL A 383 2.97 21.73 -3.77
CA VAL A 383 4.34 22.21 -3.60
C VAL A 383 4.72 22.03 -2.14
N CYS A 384 5.83 21.36 -1.87
CA CYS A 384 6.34 21.09 -0.53
C CYS A 384 7.85 21.34 -0.48
N GLY A 385 8.28 22.56 -0.84
CA GLY A 385 9.69 22.94 -0.83
C GLY A 385 10.21 23.47 0.52
N VAL A 386 9.60 23.02 1.62
CA VAL A 386 9.83 23.57 2.98
C VAL A 386 10.45 22.59 3.97
N SER A 387 11.14 21.55 3.46
CA SER A 387 11.74 20.53 4.33
C SER A 387 13.18 20.87 4.77
N GLY A 388 13.76 21.95 4.26
CA GLY A 388 15.12 22.41 4.62
C GLY A 388 15.41 23.86 4.23
N LYS A 389 14.67 24.41 3.27
CA LYS A 389 14.61 25.85 2.94
C LYS A 389 13.24 26.46 3.27
N LYS A 390 13.20 27.76 3.62
CA LYS A 390 11.95 28.52 3.87
C LYS A 390 12.21 30.02 3.83
N ASP A 391 12.26 30.57 2.64
CA ASP A 391 12.56 31.98 2.37
C ASP A 391 11.52 32.64 1.44
N ALA A 392 10.35 32.02 1.26
CA ALA A 392 9.32 32.54 0.38
C ALA A 392 8.80 33.92 0.82
N THR A 393 8.81 34.86 -0.12
CA THR A 393 8.30 36.23 0.04
C THR A 393 7.23 36.62 -1.00
N GLY A 394 6.75 35.67 -1.79
CA GLY A 394 5.76 35.92 -2.84
C GLY A 394 4.37 36.25 -2.32
N THR A 395 3.47 36.46 -3.27
CA THR A 395 2.13 36.97 -3.00
C THR A 395 1.13 35.88 -2.61
N PHE A 396 1.45 34.60 -2.85
CA PHE A 396 0.59 33.45 -2.54
C PHE A 396 -0.86 33.57 -3.06
N ASN A 397 -1.06 34.29 -4.18
CA ASN A 397 -2.38 34.62 -4.71
C ASN A 397 -2.72 33.87 -6.01
N HIS A 398 -2.07 32.73 -6.28
CA HIS A 398 -2.36 31.93 -7.46
C HIS A 398 -3.79 31.36 -7.37
N PRO A 399 -4.70 31.64 -8.33
CA PRO A 399 -6.13 31.37 -8.18
C PRO A 399 -6.50 29.88 -8.24
N ALA A 400 -5.58 29.03 -8.71
CA ALA A 400 -5.71 27.58 -8.65
C ALA A 400 -5.42 26.98 -7.26
N MET A 401 -4.77 27.73 -6.36
CA MET A 401 -4.41 27.27 -5.02
C MET A 401 -5.60 27.35 -4.06
N TYR A 402 -5.86 26.25 -3.34
CA TYR A 402 -6.74 26.23 -2.19
C TYR A 402 -6.03 26.75 -0.94
N PHE A 403 -4.79 26.31 -0.73
CA PHE A 403 -3.97 26.69 0.42
C PHE A 403 -2.56 27.05 -0.05
N SER A 404 -2.00 28.14 0.47
CA SER A 404 -0.63 28.57 0.21
C SER A 404 -0.04 29.22 1.46
N SER A 405 1.18 28.83 1.84
CA SER A 405 1.86 29.39 3.01
C SER A 405 3.38 29.22 2.97
N GLY A 406 4.11 30.30 3.28
CA GLY A 406 5.55 30.26 3.61
C GLY A 406 5.83 30.22 5.13
N ALA A 407 4.79 30.06 5.96
CA ALA A 407 4.93 30.19 7.41
C ALA A 407 5.63 28.99 8.05
N TYR A 408 5.42 27.78 7.49
CA TYR A 408 5.77 26.53 8.13
C TYR A 408 6.94 25.82 7.46
N TRP A 409 7.83 25.25 8.26
CA TRP A 409 8.66 24.14 7.83
C TRP A 409 7.82 22.88 7.85
N GLY A 410 8.08 21.90 6.98
CA GLY A 410 7.31 20.68 7.01
C GLY A 410 7.60 19.67 5.92
N SER A 411 6.77 18.64 5.91
CA SER A 411 6.78 17.55 4.94
C SER A 411 5.36 17.06 4.68
N MET A 412 5.16 16.30 3.60
CA MET A 412 3.89 15.65 3.34
C MET A 412 3.90 14.18 3.75
N VAL A 413 2.81 13.74 4.35
CA VAL A 413 2.49 12.32 4.58
C VAL A 413 1.25 11.99 3.76
N ILE A 414 1.35 10.99 2.90
CA ILE A 414 0.25 10.58 2.01
C ILE A 414 -0.05 9.11 2.27
N ASP A 415 -1.31 8.81 2.55
CA ASP A 415 -1.81 7.45 2.77
C ASP A 415 -2.71 7.05 1.59
N VAL A 416 -2.49 5.86 1.03
CA VAL A 416 -3.42 5.24 0.06
C VAL A 416 -3.99 3.98 0.68
N LEU A 417 -5.31 4.01 0.92
CA LEU A 417 -6.08 2.93 1.54
C LEU A 417 -7.27 2.59 0.65
N GLY A 418 -7.19 1.48 -0.06
CA GLY A 418 -8.24 1.04 -0.98
C GLY A 418 -8.56 2.09 -2.05
N ASN A 419 -9.76 2.66 -1.98
CA ASN A 419 -10.26 3.70 -2.89
C ASN A 419 -10.06 5.14 -2.42
N THR A 420 -9.29 5.37 -1.36
CA THR A 420 -8.97 6.71 -0.86
C THR A 420 -7.47 6.97 -0.85
N LEU A 421 -7.07 8.13 -1.38
CA LEU A 421 -5.76 8.75 -1.19
C LEU A 421 -5.95 9.97 -0.29
N SER A 422 -5.20 10.04 0.81
CA SER A 422 -5.26 11.13 1.79
C SER A 422 -3.89 11.79 1.91
N GLY A 423 -3.78 13.08 1.59
CA GLY A 423 -2.55 13.85 1.76
C GLY A 423 -2.63 14.78 2.97
N LYS A 424 -1.57 14.82 3.78
CA LYS A 424 -1.43 15.69 4.97
C LYS A 424 -0.12 16.45 4.90
N PHE A 425 -0.17 17.76 5.12
CA PHE A 425 1.03 18.55 5.37
C PHE A 425 1.28 18.66 6.87
N LEU A 426 2.40 18.07 7.30
CA LEU A 426 2.87 18.00 8.66
C LEU A 426 3.96 19.05 8.88
N ASN A 427 3.77 19.97 9.82
CA ASN A 427 4.82 20.93 10.15
C ASN A 427 5.94 20.31 11.02
N ASP A 428 7.01 21.06 11.23
CA ASP A 428 8.17 20.71 12.09
C ASP A 428 7.85 20.57 13.59
N GLN A 429 6.60 20.81 13.99
CA GLN A 429 6.10 20.57 15.35
C GLN A 429 5.19 19.33 15.44
N GLY A 430 5.01 18.60 14.33
CA GLY A 430 4.16 17.41 14.28
C GLY A 430 2.66 17.71 14.17
N GLN A 431 2.28 18.94 13.80
CA GLN A 431 0.90 19.34 13.60
C GLN A 431 0.51 19.20 12.12
N VAL A 432 -0.68 18.65 11.86
CA VAL A 432 -1.28 18.67 10.52
C VAL A 432 -1.86 20.06 10.29
N ILE A 433 -1.24 20.80 9.37
CA ILE A 433 -1.64 22.18 9.04
C ILE A 433 -2.68 22.20 7.92
N ASP A 434 -2.58 21.24 7.00
CA ASP A 434 -3.51 21.09 5.88
C ASP A 434 -3.65 19.62 5.51
N HIS A 435 -4.83 19.24 5.02
CA HIS A 435 -5.10 17.90 4.51
C HIS A 435 -6.20 17.90 3.44
N PHE A 436 -6.17 16.84 2.63
CA PHE A 436 -7.16 16.56 1.59
C PHE A 436 -7.24 15.07 1.30
N ASP A 437 -8.30 14.69 0.62
CA ASP A 437 -8.66 13.32 0.25
C ASP A 437 -9.15 13.30 -1.20
N ILE A 438 -8.68 12.32 -1.97
CA ILE A 438 -9.21 11.94 -3.27
C ILE A 438 -9.81 10.54 -3.12
N ARG A 439 -11.05 10.35 -3.56
CA ARG A 439 -11.74 9.05 -3.56
C ARG A 439 -12.06 8.62 -4.98
N LYS A 440 -11.74 7.37 -5.32
CA LYS A 440 -12.20 6.70 -6.55
C LYS A 440 -13.60 6.16 -6.32
N ALA A 441 -14.55 6.56 -7.16
CA ALA A 441 -15.94 6.11 -7.12
C ALA A 441 -16.19 5.03 -8.16
N PHE A 442 -16.40 3.79 -7.70
CA PHE A 442 -16.72 2.66 -8.57
C PHE A 442 -18.23 2.37 -8.57
N GLY A 443 -18.73 1.83 -9.67
CA GLY A 443 -20.02 1.15 -9.67
C GLY A 443 -19.93 -0.16 -8.88
N PRO A 444 -21.07 -0.77 -8.49
CA PRO A 444 -21.05 -2.00 -7.72
C PRO A 444 -20.52 -3.18 -8.55
N VAL A 445 -19.61 -3.97 -7.98
CA VAL A 445 -19.41 -5.36 -8.40
C VAL A 445 -20.40 -6.26 -7.68
N LYS A 446 -20.92 -7.29 -8.35
CA LYS A 446 -21.99 -8.14 -7.85
C LYS A 446 -21.58 -9.61 -7.79
N VAL A 447 -21.96 -10.26 -6.69
CA VAL A 447 -21.74 -11.68 -6.44
C VAL A 447 -23.08 -12.36 -6.20
N GLU A 448 -23.38 -13.37 -6.99
CA GLU A 448 -24.51 -14.27 -6.78
C GLU A 448 -23.97 -15.56 -6.16
N LEU A 449 -23.96 -15.60 -4.83
CA LEU A 449 -23.31 -16.66 -4.07
C LEU A 449 -24.34 -17.67 -3.56
N LYS A 450 -24.04 -18.96 -3.65
CA LYS A 450 -24.82 -20.04 -3.07
C LYS A 450 -23.98 -20.85 -2.10
N ALA A 451 -24.49 -21.12 -0.91
CA ALA A 451 -23.82 -21.92 0.11
C ALA A 451 -24.84 -22.60 1.03
N PHE A 452 -24.42 -23.65 1.75
CA PHE A 452 -25.22 -24.25 2.82
C PHE A 452 -24.43 -24.31 4.12
N LEU A 453 -25.14 -24.07 5.22
CA LEU A 453 -24.64 -24.24 6.59
C LEU A 453 -25.04 -25.64 7.06
N GLU A 454 -24.08 -26.44 7.53
CA GLU A 454 -24.35 -27.81 7.98
C GLU A 454 -25.42 -27.87 9.08
N GLY A 455 -25.33 -27.00 10.11
CA GLY A 455 -26.22 -27.03 11.27
C GLY A 455 -27.72 -27.11 10.91
N PRO A 456 -28.24 -26.16 10.12
CA PRO A 456 -29.63 -26.13 9.71
C PRO A 456 -29.93 -27.02 8.48
N PHE A 457 -28.94 -27.58 7.78
CA PHE A 457 -29.21 -28.33 6.55
C PHE A 457 -30.00 -29.61 6.79
N ASP A 458 -31.06 -29.80 6.00
CA ASP A 458 -31.86 -31.02 5.95
C ASP A 458 -31.54 -31.78 4.65
N PRO A 459 -30.86 -32.94 4.71
CA PRO A 459 -30.49 -33.72 3.54
C PRO A 459 -31.68 -34.40 2.84
N ILE A 460 -32.85 -34.47 3.49
CA ILE A 460 -34.08 -35.03 2.90
C ILE A 460 -34.77 -33.96 2.04
N GLU A 461 -34.90 -32.75 2.57
CA GLU A 461 -35.50 -31.63 1.82
C GLU A 461 -34.52 -31.01 0.81
N GLY A 462 -33.21 -31.22 1.00
CA GLY A 462 -32.15 -30.60 0.20
C GLY A 462 -32.05 -29.09 0.43
N ARG A 463 -32.47 -28.62 1.62
CA ARG A 463 -32.56 -27.20 2.01
C ARG A 463 -32.28 -27.04 3.50
N MET A 464 -31.93 -25.83 3.93
CA MET A 464 -31.77 -25.49 5.34
C MET A 464 -33.13 -25.28 6.02
N ARG A 465 -33.18 -25.56 7.32
CA ARG A 465 -34.27 -25.17 8.23
C ARG A 465 -34.15 -23.67 8.56
N ASP A 466 -35.29 -23.04 8.85
CA ASP A 466 -35.43 -21.63 9.24
C ASP A 466 -35.95 -21.49 10.68
N ASP A 467 -35.51 -22.39 11.57
CA ASP A 467 -35.93 -22.49 12.97
C ASP A 467 -35.80 -21.12 13.71
N LEU A 468 -34.68 -20.43 13.54
CA LEU A 468 -34.43 -19.09 14.12
C LEU A 468 -35.44 -18.04 13.65
N ARG A 469 -35.83 -18.07 12.38
CA ARG A 469 -36.81 -17.13 11.81
C ARG A 469 -38.20 -17.41 12.39
N LEU A 470 -38.60 -18.69 12.45
CA LEU A 470 -39.87 -19.10 13.05
C LEU A 470 -39.96 -18.71 14.54
N ALA A 471 -38.84 -18.74 15.26
CA ALA A 471 -38.74 -18.31 16.65
C ALA A 471 -38.65 -16.79 16.84
N GLY A 472 -38.55 -16.01 15.75
CA GLY A 472 -38.40 -14.55 15.81
C GLY A 472 -37.05 -14.09 16.39
N MET A 473 -36.00 -14.91 16.26
CA MET A 473 -34.70 -14.71 16.92
C MET A 473 -33.64 -14.08 16.04
N ILE A 474 -33.85 -13.99 14.72
CA ILE A 474 -32.90 -13.34 13.82
C ILE A 474 -32.88 -11.83 14.12
N PRO A 475 -31.73 -11.25 14.49
CA PRO A 475 -31.66 -9.83 14.78
C PRO A 475 -31.87 -9.01 13.50
N ILE A 476 -32.56 -7.88 13.61
CA ILE A 476 -32.77 -6.96 12.47
C ILE A 476 -31.53 -6.15 12.12
N THR A 477 -30.50 -6.20 12.97
CA THR A 477 -29.19 -5.57 12.74
C THR A 477 -28.13 -6.66 12.70
N SER A 478 -27.22 -6.57 11.74
CA SER A 478 -26.14 -7.53 11.58
C SER A 478 -25.31 -7.66 12.86
N PRO A 479 -24.99 -8.90 13.29
CA PRO A 479 -24.12 -9.14 14.45
C PRO A 479 -22.62 -8.95 14.13
N TYR A 480 -22.23 -8.85 12.85
CA TYR A 480 -20.82 -8.90 12.42
C TYR A 480 -19.95 -7.64 12.56
N PRO A 481 -20.45 -6.40 12.76
CA PRO A 481 -19.60 -5.21 12.86
C PRO A 481 -18.51 -5.26 13.95
N SER A 482 -18.67 -6.13 14.95
CA SER A 482 -17.72 -6.33 16.07
C SER A 482 -16.96 -7.66 16.00
N VAL A 483 -17.30 -8.53 15.05
CA VAL A 483 -16.83 -9.93 14.99
C VAL A 483 -15.75 -10.12 13.93
N PHE A 484 -15.82 -9.40 12.80
CA PHE A 484 -14.82 -9.48 11.74
C PHE A 484 -14.21 -8.10 11.43
N PRO A 485 -12.87 -7.98 11.33
CA PRO A 485 -12.22 -6.78 10.80
C PRO A 485 -12.70 -6.50 9.38
N HIS A 486 -13.08 -5.26 9.07
CA HIS A 486 -13.56 -4.89 7.74
C HIS A 486 -12.90 -3.60 7.23
N LEU A 487 -12.75 -3.52 5.92
CA LEU A 487 -12.27 -2.36 5.18
C LEU A 487 -13.38 -1.91 4.22
N GLY A 488 -13.67 -0.62 4.15
CA GLY A 488 -14.32 -0.02 2.97
C GLY A 488 -15.86 0.08 2.92
N GLU A 489 -16.66 -0.59 3.76
CA GLU A 489 -18.13 -0.38 3.81
C GLU A 489 -18.70 -0.48 5.25
N ALA A 490 -19.84 0.19 5.47
CA ALA A 490 -20.31 0.63 6.79
C ALA A 490 -20.80 -0.48 7.75
N PRO A 491 -20.65 -0.28 9.07
CA PRO A 491 -21.08 -1.20 10.11
C PRO A 491 -22.59 -1.06 10.36
N ALA A 492 -23.26 -2.22 10.49
CA ALA A 492 -24.69 -2.43 10.75
C ALA A 492 -25.58 -2.43 9.49
N GLY A 493 -25.41 -3.45 8.64
CA GLY A 493 -26.49 -3.87 7.74
C GLY A 493 -27.75 -4.13 8.57
N ALA A 494 -28.83 -3.41 8.30
CA ALA A 494 -30.12 -3.61 8.94
C ALA A 494 -31.12 -4.09 7.90
N ILE A 495 -32.03 -4.97 8.31
CA ILE A 495 -33.06 -5.54 7.43
C ILE A 495 -34.43 -5.02 7.82
N ALA A 496 -35.33 -4.93 6.85
CA ALA A 496 -36.72 -4.64 7.13
C ALA A 496 -37.36 -5.82 7.89
N PRO A 497 -38.08 -5.61 9.01
CA PRO A 497 -38.72 -6.70 9.76
C PRO A 497 -39.65 -7.58 8.91
N ALA A 498 -40.27 -7.01 7.87
CA ALA A 498 -41.13 -7.72 6.94
C ALA A 498 -40.41 -8.88 6.21
N LEU A 499 -39.09 -8.78 6.01
CA LEU A 499 -38.30 -9.83 5.36
C LEU A 499 -38.32 -11.16 6.14
N LEU A 500 -38.45 -11.09 7.47
CA LEU A 500 -38.51 -12.29 8.32
C LEU A 500 -39.89 -12.97 8.28
N THR A 501 -40.86 -12.41 7.57
CA THR A 501 -42.17 -13.03 7.35
C THR A 501 -42.21 -13.96 6.14
N ASP A 502 -41.19 -13.91 5.27
CA ASP A 502 -41.08 -14.77 4.09
C ASP A 502 -40.96 -16.25 4.46
N THR A 503 -41.49 -17.11 3.60
CA THR A 503 -41.55 -18.58 3.80
C THR A 503 -41.09 -19.31 2.54
N GLY A 504 -40.91 -20.63 2.63
CA GLY A 504 -40.50 -21.45 1.48
C GLY A 504 -39.00 -21.35 1.22
N ALA A 505 -38.59 -21.50 -0.05
CA ALA A 505 -37.17 -21.57 -0.45
C ALA A 505 -36.37 -20.31 -0.04
N ASN A 506 -37.01 -19.14 -0.09
CA ASN A 506 -36.36 -17.85 0.11
C ASN A 506 -36.45 -17.37 1.57
N ALA A 507 -36.98 -18.18 2.48
CA ALA A 507 -37.04 -17.79 3.89
C ALA A 507 -35.62 -17.60 4.44
N ILE A 508 -35.41 -16.51 5.18
CA ILE A 508 -34.10 -16.21 5.78
C ILE A 508 -33.78 -17.23 6.86
N VAL A 509 -32.59 -17.85 6.75
CA VAL A 509 -32.04 -18.77 7.76
C VAL A 509 -31.24 -17.98 8.79
N ASP A 510 -30.33 -17.11 8.33
CA ASP A 510 -29.45 -16.35 9.23
C ASP A 510 -28.67 -15.22 8.51
N TRP A 511 -27.89 -14.47 9.29
CA TRP A 511 -26.86 -13.56 8.79
C TRP A 511 -25.57 -14.31 8.39
N VAL A 512 -24.96 -13.91 7.27
CA VAL A 512 -23.61 -14.31 6.85
C VAL A 512 -22.74 -13.09 6.56
N PHE A 513 -21.44 -13.29 6.39
CA PHE A 513 -20.48 -12.24 6.10
C PHE A 513 -19.66 -12.59 4.86
N VAL A 514 -19.80 -11.77 3.81
CA VAL A 514 -19.12 -11.98 2.53
C VAL A 514 -17.90 -11.08 2.47
N GLU A 515 -16.74 -11.66 2.13
CA GLU A 515 -15.49 -10.93 1.95
C GLU A 515 -15.03 -11.04 0.50
N LEU A 516 -14.61 -9.92 -0.07
CA LEU A 516 -13.80 -9.88 -1.28
C LEU A 516 -12.35 -9.68 -0.87
N ARG A 517 -11.47 -10.54 -1.41
CA ARG A 517 -10.05 -10.59 -1.10
C ARG A 517 -9.22 -10.37 -2.36
N ASP A 518 -8.04 -9.76 -2.18
CA ASP A 518 -7.13 -9.41 -3.28
C ASP A 518 -6.71 -10.66 -4.07
N ARG A 519 -6.71 -10.57 -5.41
CA ARG A 519 -6.39 -11.70 -6.31
C ARG A 519 -4.94 -12.20 -6.22
N PHE A 520 -4.02 -11.36 -5.76
CA PHE A 520 -2.61 -11.70 -5.64
C PHE A 520 -2.22 -12.00 -4.19
N VAL A 521 -2.93 -11.39 -3.23
CA VAL A 521 -2.70 -11.56 -1.79
C VAL A 521 -4.00 -11.99 -1.12
N PRO A 522 -4.39 -13.28 -1.17
CA PRO A 522 -5.71 -13.73 -0.72
C PRO A 522 -5.94 -13.59 0.79
N SER A 523 -4.89 -13.39 1.59
CA SER A 523 -5.00 -13.05 3.02
C SER A 523 -5.50 -11.61 3.24
N GLN A 524 -5.49 -10.76 2.22
CA GLN A 524 -5.90 -9.36 2.32
C GLN A 524 -7.36 -9.18 1.89
N ILE A 525 -8.20 -8.78 2.85
CA ILE A 525 -9.58 -8.36 2.62
C ILE A 525 -9.59 -6.95 2.03
N VAL A 526 -10.23 -6.78 0.88
CA VAL A 526 -10.38 -5.48 0.20
C VAL A 526 -11.76 -4.86 0.39
N ALA A 527 -12.79 -5.68 0.60
CA ALA A 527 -14.10 -5.26 1.08
C ALA A 527 -14.78 -6.42 1.81
N ALA A 528 -15.66 -6.09 2.75
CA ALA A 528 -16.50 -7.10 3.39
C ALA A 528 -17.85 -6.50 3.77
N LYS A 529 -18.90 -7.33 3.75
CA LYS A 529 -20.27 -6.90 3.97
C LYS A 529 -21.11 -8.02 4.57
N ALA A 530 -22.02 -7.63 5.48
CA ALA A 530 -23.03 -8.53 6.00
C ALA A 530 -24.13 -8.77 4.95
N ALA A 531 -24.54 -10.03 4.82
CA ALA A 531 -25.55 -10.50 3.89
C ALA A 531 -26.46 -11.52 4.61
N LEU A 532 -27.48 -12.02 3.91
CA LEU A 532 -28.43 -12.99 4.43
C LEU A 532 -28.33 -14.28 3.63
N ILE A 533 -28.55 -15.42 4.29
CA ILE A 533 -28.59 -16.72 3.64
C ILE A 533 -30.01 -17.30 3.72
N GLN A 534 -30.52 -17.79 2.59
CA GLN A 534 -31.87 -18.33 2.42
C GLN A 534 -31.90 -19.86 2.54
N ARG A 535 -33.09 -20.45 2.74
CA ARG A 535 -33.24 -21.91 2.94
C ARG A 535 -32.71 -22.73 1.77
N ASP A 536 -32.82 -22.25 0.54
CA ASP A 536 -32.27 -22.91 -0.64
C ASP A 536 -30.78 -22.63 -0.89
N GLY A 537 -30.14 -21.86 -0.01
CA GLY A 537 -28.70 -21.60 0.01
C GLY A 537 -28.28 -20.31 -0.68
N ASP A 538 -29.22 -19.56 -1.26
CA ASP A 538 -28.88 -18.29 -1.90
C ASP A 538 -28.45 -17.27 -0.85
N VAL A 539 -27.33 -16.58 -1.13
CA VAL A 539 -26.81 -15.49 -0.31
C VAL A 539 -27.15 -14.17 -0.98
N VAL A 540 -27.96 -13.37 -0.29
CA VAL A 540 -28.58 -12.14 -0.80
C VAL A 540 -28.19 -10.93 0.05
N ASP A 541 -28.27 -9.75 -0.55
CA ASP A 541 -28.07 -8.48 0.15
C ASP A 541 -29.18 -8.26 1.21
N VAL A 542 -29.07 -7.18 2.00
CA VAL A 542 -29.98 -6.86 3.11
C VAL A 542 -31.43 -6.57 2.69
N ASP A 543 -31.70 -6.47 1.39
CA ASP A 543 -33.06 -6.40 0.84
C ASP A 543 -33.73 -7.78 0.70
N GLY A 544 -32.96 -8.87 0.90
CA GLY A 544 -33.44 -10.24 0.82
C GLY A 544 -33.59 -10.80 -0.60
N THR A 545 -33.19 -10.06 -1.65
CA THR A 545 -33.41 -10.49 -3.04
C THR A 545 -32.26 -10.18 -3.99
N SER A 546 -31.56 -9.06 -3.80
CA SER A 546 -30.47 -8.67 -4.68
C SER A 546 -29.22 -9.52 -4.44
N PRO A 547 -28.41 -9.78 -5.48
CA PRO A 547 -27.05 -10.27 -5.32
C PRO A 547 -26.24 -9.34 -4.41
N VAL A 548 -25.29 -9.90 -3.67
CA VAL A 548 -24.41 -9.11 -2.79
C VAL A 548 -23.54 -8.19 -3.64
N GLN A 549 -23.46 -6.92 -3.26
CA GLN A 549 -22.77 -5.89 -4.03
C GLN A 549 -21.75 -5.10 -3.21
N PHE A 550 -20.67 -4.68 -3.87
CA PHE A 550 -19.56 -3.92 -3.29
C PHE A 550 -19.12 -2.78 -4.20
N ALA A 551 -18.83 -1.60 -3.65
CA ALA A 551 -18.33 -0.44 -4.41
C ALA A 551 -16.81 -0.55 -4.70
N LEU A 552 -16.44 -1.51 -5.55
CA LEU A 552 -15.07 -1.83 -5.93
C LEU A 552 -14.86 -1.83 -7.46
N PRO A 553 -13.61 -1.72 -7.95
CA PRO A 553 -13.34 -1.84 -9.38
C PRO A 553 -13.79 -3.20 -9.94
N PRO A 554 -14.23 -3.27 -11.22
CA PRO A 554 -14.46 -4.54 -11.88
C PRO A 554 -13.12 -5.24 -12.16
N GLU A 555 -12.84 -6.30 -11.42
CA GLU A 555 -11.64 -7.13 -11.57
C GLU A 555 -11.83 -8.51 -10.91
N ASN A 556 -10.76 -9.29 -10.79
CA ASN A 556 -10.81 -10.59 -10.14
C ASN A 556 -10.65 -10.46 -8.62
N TYR A 557 -11.47 -11.19 -7.86
CA TYR A 557 -11.43 -11.26 -6.40
C TYR A 557 -11.58 -12.69 -5.92
N HIS A 558 -10.86 -13.07 -4.86
CA HIS A 558 -11.28 -14.27 -4.12
C HIS A 558 -12.54 -13.93 -3.32
N VAL A 559 -13.53 -14.82 -3.35
CA VAL A 559 -14.81 -14.62 -2.67
C VAL A 559 -14.88 -15.57 -1.50
N ALA A 560 -14.98 -15.02 -0.28
CA ALA A 560 -15.11 -15.79 0.94
C ALA A 560 -16.46 -15.57 1.62
N LEU A 561 -16.93 -16.63 2.29
CA LEU A 561 -18.14 -16.61 3.11
C LEU A 561 -17.76 -17.03 4.53
N ARG A 562 -18.15 -16.20 5.50
CA ARG A 562 -18.04 -16.46 6.93
C ARG A 562 -19.41 -16.48 7.58
N HIS A 563 -19.48 -17.18 8.70
CA HIS A 563 -20.66 -17.26 9.54
C HIS A 563 -20.23 -17.31 11.02
N ARG A 564 -21.12 -16.93 11.94
CA ARG A 564 -20.78 -16.78 13.36
C ARG A 564 -20.29 -18.05 14.05
N ASN A 565 -20.65 -19.24 13.58
CA ASN A 565 -20.30 -20.49 14.25
C ASN A 565 -19.98 -21.64 13.28
N HIS A 566 -19.70 -21.31 12.02
CA HIS A 566 -19.20 -22.26 11.04
C HIS A 566 -17.78 -21.87 10.60
N LEU A 567 -16.98 -22.84 10.15
CA LEU A 567 -15.70 -22.54 9.50
C LEU A 567 -15.97 -21.89 8.15
N GLY A 568 -15.30 -20.76 7.89
CA GLY A 568 -15.39 -20.03 6.64
C GLY A 568 -14.78 -20.77 5.46
N ILE A 569 -15.17 -20.30 4.27
CA ILE A 569 -14.80 -20.90 2.99
C ILE A 569 -14.47 -19.80 1.98
N MET A 570 -13.55 -20.08 1.06
CA MET A 570 -13.21 -19.18 -0.05
C MET A 570 -12.99 -19.95 -1.35
N THR A 571 -13.24 -19.29 -2.48
CA THR A 571 -12.86 -19.80 -3.81
C THR A 571 -11.34 -20.02 -3.90
N ALA A 572 -10.92 -21.12 -4.53
CA ALA A 572 -9.49 -21.42 -4.73
C ALA A 572 -8.82 -20.35 -5.58
N GLU A 573 -9.49 -19.96 -6.66
CA GLU A 573 -9.04 -18.95 -7.62
C GLU A 573 -9.85 -17.66 -7.46
N ALA A 574 -9.26 -16.55 -7.91
CA ALA A 574 -9.96 -15.27 -7.98
C ALA A 574 -10.98 -15.28 -9.13
N ILE A 575 -12.20 -14.79 -8.86
CA ILE A 575 -13.33 -14.75 -9.79
C ILE A 575 -13.49 -13.33 -10.32
N ALA A 576 -13.66 -13.19 -11.64
CA ALA A 576 -13.93 -11.90 -12.28
C ALA A 576 -15.31 -11.37 -11.85
N LEU A 577 -15.34 -10.23 -11.17
CA LEU A 577 -16.56 -9.55 -10.75
C LEU A 577 -16.76 -8.25 -11.52
N SER A 578 -18.03 -7.93 -11.79
CA SER A 578 -18.42 -6.71 -12.51
C SER A 578 -19.83 -6.28 -12.08
N GLY A 579 -20.40 -5.26 -12.74
CA GLY A 579 -21.80 -4.89 -12.54
C GLY A 579 -22.81 -5.98 -12.93
N THR A 580 -22.38 -6.99 -13.69
CA THR A 580 -23.13 -8.23 -13.95
C THR A 580 -22.82 -9.26 -12.84
N PRO A 581 -23.85 -9.82 -12.16
CA PRO A 581 -23.64 -10.82 -11.12
C PRO A 581 -22.85 -12.04 -11.64
N ALA A 582 -21.81 -12.42 -10.89
CA ALA A 582 -21.09 -13.66 -11.10
C ALA A 582 -21.64 -14.75 -10.18
N ALA A 583 -22.15 -15.84 -10.78
CA ALA A 583 -22.65 -17.00 -10.04
C ALA A 583 -21.50 -17.83 -9.46
N ILE A 584 -21.52 -18.04 -8.15
CA ILE A 584 -20.54 -18.84 -7.40
C ILE A 584 -21.32 -19.82 -6.52
N ASP A 585 -21.27 -21.10 -6.87
CA ASP A 585 -21.95 -22.15 -6.11
C ASP A 585 -20.97 -22.92 -5.22
N LEU A 586 -20.87 -22.54 -3.96
CA LEU A 586 -20.03 -23.21 -2.97
C LEU A 586 -20.61 -24.56 -2.51
N THR A 587 -21.84 -24.91 -2.91
CA THR A 587 -22.45 -26.21 -2.62
C THR A 587 -22.02 -27.29 -3.61
N SER A 588 -21.58 -26.87 -4.81
CA SER A 588 -21.14 -27.78 -5.86
C SER A 588 -19.74 -28.37 -5.58
N PRO A 589 -19.55 -29.70 -5.75
CA PRO A 589 -18.23 -30.33 -5.69
C PRO A 589 -17.28 -29.84 -6.80
N SER A 590 -17.80 -29.26 -7.89
CA SER A 590 -16.97 -28.73 -8.97
C SER A 590 -16.32 -27.39 -8.65
N THR A 591 -16.81 -26.67 -7.65
CA THR A 591 -16.26 -25.38 -7.27
C THR A 591 -15.00 -25.59 -6.46
N ALA A 592 -13.84 -25.22 -7.01
CA ALA A 592 -12.57 -25.31 -6.31
C ALA A 592 -12.53 -24.30 -5.16
N THR A 593 -12.09 -24.75 -3.99
CA THR A 593 -12.00 -23.96 -2.76
C THR A 593 -10.57 -23.86 -2.29
N PHE A 594 -10.23 -22.78 -1.58
CA PHE A 594 -8.94 -22.66 -0.93
C PHE A 594 -8.76 -23.79 0.09
N GLY A 595 -7.58 -24.41 0.10
CA GLY A 595 -7.32 -25.60 0.93
C GLY A 595 -7.94 -26.90 0.40
N THR A 596 -7.82 -27.98 1.17
CA THR A 596 -8.21 -29.34 0.72
C THR A 596 -9.47 -29.89 1.40
N GLU A 597 -9.85 -29.36 2.57
CA GLU A 597 -11.02 -29.82 3.34
C GLU A 597 -11.93 -28.65 3.78
N ALA A 598 -12.13 -27.67 2.90
CA ALA A 598 -12.87 -26.44 3.21
C ALA A 598 -14.36 -26.66 3.50
N ARG A 599 -14.91 -27.80 3.08
CA ARG A 599 -16.35 -28.12 3.16
C ARG A 599 -16.60 -29.54 3.64
N LYS A 600 -17.75 -29.72 4.27
CA LYS A 600 -18.33 -31.03 4.59
C LYS A 600 -19.13 -31.54 3.40
N ASP A 601 -18.94 -32.82 3.04
CA ASP A 601 -19.81 -33.49 2.06
C ASP A 601 -20.97 -34.20 2.77
N ILE A 602 -22.19 -33.92 2.32
CA ILE A 602 -23.40 -34.67 2.68
C ILE A 602 -24.13 -35.02 1.38
N ASN A 603 -24.02 -36.29 0.96
CA ASN A 603 -24.69 -36.83 -0.23
C ASN A 603 -24.39 -36.05 -1.53
N GLY A 604 -23.16 -35.55 -1.71
CA GLY A 604 -22.75 -34.81 -2.90
C GLY A 604 -23.05 -33.32 -2.87
N VAL A 605 -23.66 -32.83 -1.77
CA VAL A 605 -23.81 -31.40 -1.48
C VAL A 605 -22.73 -30.99 -0.49
N HIS A 606 -22.04 -29.89 -0.76
CA HIS A 606 -20.98 -29.40 0.11
C HIS A 606 -21.43 -28.22 0.98
N LEU A 607 -21.02 -28.24 2.26
CA LEU A 607 -21.51 -27.32 3.28
C LEU A 607 -20.35 -26.73 4.10
N LEU A 608 -20.59 -25.57 4.70
CA LEU A 608 -19.70 -25.03 5.73
C LEU A 608 -19.77 -25.92 6.98
N TRP A 609 -18.62 -26.20 7.59
CA TRP A 609 -18.52 -27.02 8.79
C TRP A 609 -19.09 -26.29 10.01
N ALA A 610 -20.06 -26.89 10.70
CA ALA A 610 -20.62 -26.33 11.93
C ALA A 610 -19.70 -26.52 13.15
N GLY A 611 -19.86 -25.65 14.14
CA GLY A 611 -19.35 -25.85 15.50
C GLY A 611 -18.13 -25.01 15.90
N ASN A 612 -17.71 -24.04 15.09
CA ASN A 612 -16.61 -23.11 15.43
C ASN A 612 -17.11 -22.04 16.42
N ILE A 613 -17.41 -22.45 17.65
CA ILE A 613 -18.09 -21.62 18.66
C ILE A 613 -17.19 -20.50 19.16
N LEU A 614 -15.89 -20.78 19.33
CA LEU A 614 -14.91 -19.80 19.82
C LEU A 614 -14.45 -18.81 18.75
N GLN A 615 -14.75 -19.08 17.48
CA GLN A 615 -14.32 -18.26 16.33
C GLN A 615 -12.79 -18.10 16.23
N ASP A 616 -12.02 -19.09 16.71
CA ASP A 616 -10.55 -19.09 16.74
C ASP A 616 -9.92 -19.77 15.51
N GLN A 617 -10.74 -20.00 14.47
CA GLN A 617 -10.38 -20.65 13.21
C GLN A 617 -10.04 -22.14 13.36
N MET A 618 -10.31 -22.74 14.53
CA MET A 618 -9.93 -24.10 14.86
C MET A 618 -11.05 -24.85 15.56
N LEU A 619 -11.69 -25.77 14.85
CA LEU A 619 -12.69 -26.66 15.44
C LEU A 619 -12.03 -27.74 16.31
N LYS A 620 -12.37 -27.77 17.60
CA LYS A 620 -11.83 -28.70 18.61
C LYS A 620 -12.92 -29.22 19.56
N TYR A 621 -12.88 -30.52 19.87
CA TYR A 621 -13.80 -31.12 20.84
C TYR A 621 -13.19 -31.32 22.24
N ALA A 622 -11.88 -31.57 22.34
CA ALA A 622 -11.16 -31.78 23.59
C ALA A 622 -9.87 -30.96 23.65
N GLY A 623 -9.25 -30.89 24.84
CA GLY A 623 -8.09 -30.04 25.12
C GLY A 623 -8.48 -28.63 25.56
N GLY A 624 -7.49 -27.77 25.79
CA GLY A 624 -7.72 -26.37 26.14
C GLY A 624 -8.27 -25.57 24.94
N HIS A 625 -9.14 -24.60 25.19
CA HIS A 625 -9.83 -23.81 24.16
C HIS A 625 -10.57 -24.70 23.14
N ASN A 626 -11.40 -25.63 23.63
CA ASN A 626 -12.29 -26.42 22.78
C ASN A 626 -13.66 -25.73 22.62
N ASP A 627 -14.35 -26.02 21.52
CA ASP A 627 -15.64 -25.40 21.17
C ASP A 627 -16.84 -25.94 21.95
N ARG A 628 -16.66 -27.11 22.57
CA ARG A 628 -17.72 -27.79 23.33
C ARG A 628 -17.98 -27.14 24.69
N ASP A 629 -16.92 -26.72 25.38
CA ASP A 629 -17.03 -26.23 26.75
C ASP A 629 -17.84 -24.91 26.85
N PRO A 630 -17.76 -23.94 25.94
CA PRO A 630 -18.67 -22.80 25.90
C PRO A 630 -20.17 -23.19 25.89
N ILE A 631 -20.53 -24.25 25.16
CA ILE A 631 -21.91 -24.77 25.13
C ILE A 631 -22.30 -25.30 26.52
N LEU A 632 -21.40 -26.03 27.20
CA LEU A 632 -21.66 -26.53 28.55
C LEU A 632 -21.86 -25.39 29.55
N VAL A 633 -20.98 -24.38 29.48
CA VAL A 633 -21.04 -23.19 30.33
C VAL A 633 -22.36 -22.45 30.11
N ARG A 634 -22.78 -22.28 28.85
CA ARG A 634 -24.04 -21.62 28.48
C ARG A 634 -25.24 -22.24 29.16
N VAL A 635 -25.34 -23.58 29.16
CA VAL A 635 -26.45 -24.29 29.80
C VAL A 635 -26.30 -24.46 31.33
N GLY A 636 -25.32 -23.82 31.95
CA GLY A 636 -25.16 -23.79 33.41
C GLY A 636 -24.05 -24.69 33.98
N GLY A 637 -23.11 -25.16 33.15
CA GLY A 637 -21.80 -25.72 33.53
C GLY A 637 -21.81 -27.13 34.13
N PHE A 638 -22.67 -27.38 35.12
CA PHE A 638 -22.75 -28.66 35.85
C PHE A 638 -24.05 -29.42 35.56
N THR A 639 -25.00 -28.82 34.86
CA THR A 639 -26.33 -29.39 34.58
C THR A 639 -26.51 -29.57 33.07
N PRO A 640 -25.92 -30.61 32.45
CA PRO A 640 -25.86 -30.76 30.99
C PRO A 640 -27.22 -30.96 30.30
N ASN A 641 -28.30 -31.12 31.07
CA ASN A 641 -29.67 -31.30 30.57
C ASN A 641 -30.47 -29.99 30.51
N ASN A 642 -29.91 -28.88 30.99
CA ASN A 642 -30.52 -27.57 30.80
C ASN A 642 -30.47 -27.15 29.33
N THR A 643 -31.38 -26.26 28.96
CA THR A 643 -31.46 -25.68 27.63
C THR A 643 -31.60 -24.18 27.74
N GLU A 644 -30.95 -23.44 26.85
CA GLU A 644 -31.07 -21.98 26.76
C GLU A 644 -31.67 -21.62 25.41
N VAL A 645 -32.59 -20.65 25.39
CA VAL A 645 -33.36 -20.29 24.19
C VAL A 645 -33.00 -18.86 23.79
N LEU A 646 -32.04 -18.70 22.88
CA LEU A 646 -31.57 -17.40 22.41
C LEU A 646 -30.78 -17.52 21.09
N TYR A 647 -30.60 -16.37 20.43
CA TYR A 647 -29.66 -16.23 19.34
C TYR A 647 -28.24 -16.00 19.88
N CYS A 648 -27.35 -16.99 19.73
CA CYS A 648 -25.95 -16.86 20.14
C CYS A 648 -25.00 -17.73 19.29
N ASN A 649 -23.71 -17.63 19.57
CA ASN A 649 -22.69 -18.43 18.87
C ASN A 649 -22.79 -19.92 19.22
N GLU A 650 -23.13 -20.25 20.47
CA GLU A 650 -23.20 -21.62 20.99
C GLU A 650 -24.32 -22.48 20.35
N ASP A 651 -25.29 -21.87 19.67
CA ASP A 651 -26.32 -22.55 18.88
C ASP A 651 -25.75 -23.00 17.52
N GLY A 652 -24.92 -24.05 17.56
CA GLY A 652 -24.19 -24.56 16.40
C GLY A 652 -25.08 -25.21 15.33
N ASN A 653 -26.28 -25.66 15.71
CA ASN A 653 -27.24 -26.27 14.78
C ASN A 653 -28.30 -25.28 14.24
N LEU A 654 -28.30 -24.05 14.75
CA LEU A 654 -29.17 -22.94 14.36
C LEU A 654 -30.66 -23.23 14.55
N ASP A 655 -31.02 -23.86 15.67
CA ASP A 655 -32.42 -24.13 16.04
C ASP A 655 -32.98 -23.24 17.15
N GLY A 656 -32.18 -22.29 17.63
CA GLY A 656 -32.55 -21.33 18.67
C GLY A 656 -32.58 -21.92 20.07
N VAL A 657 -32.18 -23.19 20.25
CA VAL A 657 -32.16 -23.87 21.54
C VAL A 657 -30.79 -24.52 21.79
N VAL A 658 -29.97 -23.85 22.59
CA VAL A 658 -28.65 -24.38 22.97
C VAL A 658 -28.81 -25.56 23.93
N LYS A 659 -28.24 -26.71 23.57
CA LYS A 659 -28.24 -27.94 24.38
C LYS A 659 -26.87 -28.59 24.40
N TYR A 660 -26.49 -29.11 25.56
CA TYR A 660 -25.27 -29.91 25.69
C TYR A 660 -25.50 -31.43 25.53
N ALA A 661 -26.69 -31.93 25.87
CA ALA A 661 -27.03 -33.34 25.77
C ALA A 661 -28.45 -33.54 25.24
N GLY A 662 -28.75 -34.77 24.79
CA GLY A 662 -30.05 -35.11 24.20
C GLY A 662 -30.07 -35.00 22.68
N VAL A 663 -31.25 -35.19 22.09
CA VAL A 663 -31.45 -35.13 20.63
C VAL A 663 -31.24 -33.69 20.14
N ARG A 664 -30.50 -33.55 19.03
CA ARG A 664 -30.13 -32.24 18.44
C ARG A 664 -29.45 -31.33 19.45
N ASN A 665 -28.37 -31.83 20.06
CA ASN A 665 -27.49 -31.00 20.87
C ASN A 665 -26.41 -30.33 20.01
N ASP A 666 -25.80 -29.26 20.51
CA ASP A 666 -24.84 -28.45 19.77
C ASP A 666 -23.41 -28.98 19.83
N ARG A 667 -23.11 -29.90 20.75
CA ARG A 667 -21.77 -30.49 20.86
C ARG A 667 -21.51 -31.62 19.86
N ASP A 668 -22.54 -32.35 19.46
CA ASP A 668 -22.39 -33.53 18.62
C ASP A 668 -21.89 -33.17 17.21
N PRO A 669 -22.35 -32.07 16.56
CA PRO A 669 -21.76 -31.60 15.31
C PRO A 669 -20.24 -31.38 15.42
N ILE A 670 -19.76 -30.79 16.51
CA ILE A 670 -18.31 -30.57 16.75
C ILE A 670 -17.58 -31.91 16.76
N LEU A 671 -18.07 -32.90 17.52
CA LEU A 671 -17.45 -34.23 17.62
C LEU A 671 -17.42 -34.93 16.26
N VAL A 672 -18.54 -34.92 15.53
CA VAL A 672 -18.67 -35.55 14.22
C VAL A 672 -17.70 -34.91 13.22
N ASN A 673 -17.59 -33.58 13.22
CA ASN A 673 -16.79 -32.83 12.26
C ASN A 673 -15.27 -32.98 12.43
N ILE A 674 -14.81 -33.33 13.63
CA ILE A 674 -13.40 -33.70 13.87
C ILE A 674 -13.13 -35.21 13.68
N GLY A 675 -14.15 -36.01 13.33
CA GLY A 675 -13.98 -37.43 13.00
C GLY A 675 -14.66 -38.42 13.94
N GLY A 676 -15.54 -37.97 14.84
CA GLY A 676 -16.57 -38.78 15.54
C GLY A 676 -16.10 -39.76 16.62
N ILE A 677 -14.90 -40.35 16.47
CA ILE A 677 -14.35 -41.39 17.36
C ILE A 677 -13.02 -40.99 18.01
N THR A 678 -12.37 -39.95 17.50
CA THR A 678 -11.07 -39.45 17.99
C THR A 678 -11.24 -38.01 18.47
N PRO A 679 -11.55 -37.78 19.77
CA PRO A 679 -11.88 -36.44 20.28
C PRO A 679 -10.71 -35.44 20.26
N ASN A 680 -9.50 -35.92 19.96
CA ASN A 680 -8.27 -35.11 19.91
C ASN A 680 -7.95 -34.57 18.51
N ASN A 681 -8.71 -34.96 17.49
CA ASN A 681 -8.56 -34.39 16.16
C ASN A 681 -9.03 -32.93 16.15
N THR A 682 -8.48 -32.16 15.24
CA THR A 682 -8.83 -30.75 15.04
C THR A 682 -9.08 -30.49 13.57
N ARG A 683 -9.93 -29.52 13.25
CA ARG A 683 -10.12 -29.04 11.88
C ARG A 683 -9.86 -27.55 11.81
N GLN A 684 -9.04 -27.13 10.85
CA GLN A 684 -8.66 -25.73 10.65
C GLN A 684 -9.52 -25.09 9.56
N GLU A 685 -9.94 -23.85 9.79
CA GLU A 685 -10.57 -23.00 8.77
C GLU A 685 -9.67 -22.90 7.53
N GLN A 686 -10.24 -23.07 6.34
CA GLN A 686 -9.49 -22.99 5.08
C GLN A 686 -9.62 -21.60 4.47
N LEU A 687 -9.14 -20.61 5.23
CA LEU A 687 -8.95 -19.22 4.81
C LEU A 687 -7.49 -18.80 5.06
N PRO A 688 -6.87 -17.96 4.21
CA PRO A 688 -5.50 -17.49 4.40
C PRO A 688 -5.35 -16.33 5.38
#